data_AF-M2W7C7-F1
#
_entry.id   AF-M2W7C7-F1
#
_cell.length_a   1.000
_cell.length_b   1.000
_cell.length_c   1.000
_cell.angle_alpha   90.00
_cell.angle_beta   90.00
_cell.angle_gamma   90.00
#
_symmetry.space_group_name_H-M   'P 1'
#
loop_
_entity.id
_entity.type
_entity.pdbx_description
1 polymer ?
#
loop_
_entity_poly.entity_id
_entity_poly.type
_entity_poly.pdbx_seq_one_letter_code
_entity_poly.pdbx_strand_id
1 'polypeptide(L)'
;MDLHSLVLGDLNNYDSELNLDDEDVESVDNSQTNRWILEKHNMWTKITLNSFYEECAAGTVTSAQLTKWVYDRYRLAQSQVILCDMFESIFGNLASGFCVVVKEDLDWFKNKWHHLLQLSKGQPQEYQPTYGAQELIDYSHRALEKDSKPCTCLLLCWLVNFAFYQGWRMTQRHYQSNQSEILEIARWSCREELMVAIIDIQKLLDEVLAQSGNESLIAELALYFDGTLARLDDMFEEIYLAKRLPGMKEYCSKCGRQGHTQERCFNFSLSFLFFVCLLISKSAISVEDMRKEVGNLVLDSVPEPSDSLLQVISQFQTSRSSLVCDIVSGGDRSGSILFSTRFGETSNIHCIAGPGACREQQTFFSEPVYDALWQPGGRGFAYLKDTGGSEKFSVFYMDMESGLHYPVSRTQKGRCGAILWNEDGSSLCYYSTERNGKDWDIYIVDFSTHHERQLQTSVPRIVFEGQGSWSPMDFYQSRLLLRNFISSEESYLYLMDLNNPSMWVSILPSVESEGGTTAKSAISFAKFLKVSEKVENCPIALVSDAGEDFHTLRIHDPFGKPLTQVETNVSGDIEELAVANYWTPNCSVFAFAVNNRGSFELFLGSLRKDNERVVPKVELHQIFLQSETVLKNTASVLHDDSLKTSTLANFSLREVNVSVIRRLRLNASLGLLAFSRYSPISPGDIYTVHIDTKIVRRWTFGEVGGLDRNRFINPYLVEFDSFDGLKIPCWLYLPKSDSKRFPVLIHIHGGPEQQSLPVFTPLFQYLLLEKGLAILDPNVRGSSGYGKRYMSLDDQYRRKDPVKDIGSLLDWIAKQPFLDNERIAVLGGSYGGFMVLSSIIEYGNRIRAAIDMVGISNFVSYLEGTSAYRRDSRRKEYGDERDPEMRKFLLSISPLTHSQRIFVPLFVAAGQNDPRVPASESEQIVQAVRKNGVECWYMIAKDEGHGYQKKSNR
;
A
#
# COMPACT_ATOMS: atom_id res chain seq x y z
N MET A 1 52.37 -15.35 39.57
CA MET A 1 53.77 -15.15 39.17
C MET A 1 53.79 -15.04 37.66
N ASP A 2 54.42 -14.00 37.14
CA ASP A 2 54.11 -13.37 35.85
C ASP A 2 54.83 -14.06 34.67
N LEU A 3 54.07 -14.72 33.78
CA LEU A 3 54.57 -15.39 32.57
C LEU A 3 55.21 -14.39 31.58
N HIS A 4 54.88 -13.11 31.71
CA HIS A 4 55.45 -12.02 30.89
C HIS A 4 56.95 -11.78 31.14
N SER A 5 57.47 -12.22 32.30
CA SER A 5 58.88 -12.04 32.67
C SER A 5 59.81 -13.18 32.22
N LEU A 6 59.27 -14.35 31.89
CA LEU A 6 60.05 -15.48 31.34
C LEU A 6 60.23 -15.40 29.81
N VAL A 7 59.29 -14.76 29.10
CA VAL A 7 59.33 -14.66 27.63
C VAL A 7 60.29 -13.58 27.14
N LEU A 8 60.51 -12.51 27.91
CA LEU A 8 61.40 -11.41 27.53
C LEU A 8 62.85 -11.59 28.00
N GLY A 9 63.12 -12.48 28.97
CA GLY A 9 64.46 -12.74 29.48
C GLY A 9 65.36 -13.53 28.53
N ASP A 10 64.80 -14.43 27.71
CA ASP A 10 65.56 -15.28 26.79
C ASP A 10 65.68 -14.72 25.37
N LEU A 11 64.89 -13.71 25.00
CA LEU A 11 65.00 -13.05 23.69
C LEU A 11 66.25 -12.15 23.58
N ASN A 12 66.74 -11.59 24.70
CA ASN A 12 67.96 -10.77 24.72
C ASN A 12 69.27 -11.59 24.74
N ASN A 13 69.22 -12.91 24.95
CA ASN A 13 70.38 -13.81 24.83
C ASN A 13 70.50 -14.47 23.45
N TYR A 14 69.56 -14.20 22.54
CA TYR A 14 69.57 -14.78 21.18
C TYR A 14 70.50 -14.01 20.21
N ASP A 15 70.84 -12.75 20.53
CA ASP A 15 71.72 -11.89 19.71
C ASP A 15 73.22 -12.00 20.10
N SER A 16 73.58 -12.64 21.21
CA SER A 16 74.97 -12.71 21.70
C SER A 16 75.74 -13.97 21.33
N GLU A 17 75.09 -14.97 20.70
CA GLU A 17 75.75 -16.23 20.25
C GLU A 17 75.98 -16.32 18.73
N LEU A 18 75.60 -15.31 17.93
CA LEU A 18 75.88 -15.24 16.49
C LEU A 18 76.85 -14.09 16.17
N ASN A 19 78.01 -14.12 16.80
CA ASN A 19 79.14 -13.25 16.49
C ASN A 19 79.82 -13.76 15.20
N LEU A 20 79.42 -13.25 14.04
CA LEU A 20 80.11 -13.46 12.76
C LEU A 20 80.33 -12.09 12.11
N ASP A 21 81.60 -11.69 12.06
CA ASP A 21 82.09 -10.46 11.44
C ASP A 21 81.90 -10.49 9.91
N ASP A 22 81.66 -9.30 9.34
CA ASP A 22 81.64 -9.02 7.91
C ASP A 22 83.02 -9.28 7.28
N GLU A 23 83.24 -10.48 6.76
CA GLU A 23 84.03 -10.82 5.54
C GLU A 23 84.19 -12.36 5.50
N ASP A 24 83.80 -12.97 4.37
CA ASP A 24 83.83 -14.42 4.05
C ASP A 24 82.76 -15.35 4.70
N VAL A 25 81.52 -15.31 4.17
CA VAL A 25 80.54 -16.42 4.26
C VAL A 25 79.96 -16.77 2.88
N GLU A 26 80.83 -17.13 1.94
CA GLU A 26 80.50 -18.08 0.87
C GLU A 26 81.03 -19.46 1.31
N SER A 27 80.24 -20.24 2.09
CA SER A 27 80.34 -21.73 2.23
C SER A 27 79.83 -22.34 3.55
N VAL A 28 79.09 -21.63 4.41
CA VAL A 28 78.39 -22.29 5.53
C VAL A 28 77.03 -22.83 5.05
N ASP A 29 76.84 -24.15 5.12
CA ASP A 29 75.57 -24.82 4.79
C ASP A 29 74.45 -24.32 5.71
N ASN A 30 73.66 -23.39 5.18
CA ASN A 30 72.46 -22.81 5.80
C ASN A 30 71.43 -23.87 6.24
N SER A 31 71.59 -25.14 5.91
CA SER A 31 70.61 -26.18 6.26
C SER A 31 70.65 -26.62 7.73
N GLN A 32 71.78 -26.50 8.44
CA GLN A 32 71.89 -26.94 9.84
C GLN A 32 71.47 -25.84 10.83
N THR A 33 71.89 -24.59 10.62
CA THR A 33 71.47 -23.44 11.42
C THR A 33 69.96 -23.20 11.30
N ASN A 34 69.41 -23.28 10.07
CA ASN A 34 67.97 -23.19 9.88
C ASN A 34 67.21 -24.39 10.49
N ARG A 35 67.77 -25.62 10.45
CA ARG A 35 67.13 -26.78 11.10
C ARG A 35 67.09 -26.66 12.62
N TRP A 36 68.16 -26.17 13.24
CA TRP A 36 68.21 -25.98 14.68
C TRP A 36 67.26 -24.87 15.15
N ILE A 37 67.19 -23.76 14.41
CA ILE A 37 66.19 -22.69 14.63
C ILE A 37 64.77 -23.24 14.45
N LEU A 38 64.52 -24.06 13.41
CA LEU A 38 63.23 -24.73 13.18
C LEU A 38 62.86 -25.72 14.30
N GLU A 39 63.79 -26.50 14.82
CA GLU A 39 63.54 -27.45 15.92
C GLU A 39 63.22 -26.71 17.23
N LYS A 40 63.94 -25.63 17.55
CA LYS A 40 63.67 -24.81 18.74
C LYS A 40 62.37 -24.02 18.61
N HIS A 41 62.07 -23.48 17.42
CA HIS A 41 60.81 -22.79 17.15
C HIS A 41 59.61 -23.75 17.21
N ASN A 42 59.74 -24.97 16.68
CA ASN A 42 58.70 -26.00 16.75
C ASN A 42 58.46 -26.51 18.19
N MET A 43 59.50 -26.61 19.00
CA MET A 43 59.38 -27.02 20.41
C MET A 43 58.68 -25.95 21.26
N TRP A 44 59.03 -24.67 21.09
CA TRP A 44 58.35 -23.55 21.75
C TRP A 44 56.91 -23.39 21.28
N THR A 45 56.68 -23.52 19.97
CA THR A 45 55.33 -23.46 19.37
C THR A 45 54.43 -24.56 19.94
N LYS A 46 54.93 -25.78 20.14
CA LYS A 46 54.19 -26.88 20.79
C LYS A 46 53.82 -26.61 22.25
N ILE A 47 54.71 -26.04 23.06
CA ILE A 47 54.45 -25.74 24.47
C ILE A 47 53.39 -24.62 24.60
N THR A 48 53.49 -23.59 23.78
CA THR A 48 52.52 -22.47 23.76
C THR A 48 51.16 -22.89 23.21
N LEU A 49 51.12 -23.78 22.21
CA LEU A 49 49.87 -24.33 21.67
C LEU A 49 49.11 -25.18 22.70
N ASN A 50 49.79 -26.03 23.47
CA ASN A 50 49.11 -26.86 24.48
C ASN A 50 48.48 -26.02 25.60
N SER A 51 49.17 -24.97 26.08
CA SER A 51 48.60 -24.04 27.07
C SER A 51 47.41 -23.24 26.50
N PHE A 52 47.47 -22.88 25.21
CA PHE A 52 46.41 -22.14 24.50
C PHE A 52 45.21 -23.03 24.15
N TYR A 53 45.43 -24.33 23.94
CA TYR A 53 44.39 -25.34 23.76
C TYR A 53 43.55 -25.54 25.02
N GLU A 54 44.17 -25.52 26.22
CA GLU A 54 43.45 -25.60 27.48
C GLU A 54 42.58 -24.35 27.74
N GLU A 55 43.02 -23.16 27.33
CA GLU A 55 42.24 -21.91 27.46
C GLU A 55 41.11 -21.79 26.43
N CYS A 56 41.32 -22.23 25.18
CA CYS A 56 40.26 -22.29 24.17
C CYS A 56 39.20 -23.35 24.52
N ALA A 57 39.60 -24.50 25.07
CA ALA A 57 38.67 -25.53 25.54
C ALA A 57 37.85 -25.07 26.77
N ALA A 58 38.38 -24.14 27.57
CA ALA A 58 37.67 -23.51 28.68
C ALA A 58 36.75 -22.33 28.26
N GLY A 59 36.75 -21.93 26.98
CA GLY A 59 35.86 -20.90 26.43
C GLY A 59 36.25 -19.45 26.71
N THR A 60 37.51 -19.18 27.08
CA THR A 60 37.94 -17.84 27.53
C THR A 60 38.61 -16.96 26.46
N VAL A 61 38.64 -17.38 25.19
CA VAL A 61 39.30 -16.64 24.09
C VAL A 61 38.28 -16.14 23.06
N THR A 62 38.28 -14.85 22.76
CA THR A 62 37.37 -14.19 21.80
C THR A 62 37.88 -14.26 20.35
N SER A 63 36.98 -14.17 19.37
CA SER A 63 37.30 -14.18 17.93
C SER A 63 38.31 -13.10 17.53
N ALA A 64 38.27 -11.92 18.16
CA ALA A 64 39.25 -10.86 17.93
C ALA A 64 40.68 -11.20 18.42
N GLN A 65 40.80 -11.96 19.51
CA GLN A 65 42.09 -12.44 20.03
C GLN A 65 42.67 -13.55 19.14
N LEU A 66 41.81 -14.41 18.56
CA LEU A 66 42.20 -15.42 17.58
C LEU A 66 42.72 -14.77 16.30
N THR A 67 41.99 -13.79 15.75
CA THR A 67 42.40 -13.06 14.54
C THR A 67 43.71 -12.32 14.75
N LYS A 68 43.92 -11.72 15.93
CA LYS A 68 45.18 -11.04 16.28
C LYS A 68 46.34 -12.03 16.45
N TRP A 69 46.13 -13.19 17.07
CA TRP A 69 47.16 -14.23 17.21
C TRP A 69 47.61 -14.80 15.86
N VAL A 70 46.65 -15.09 14.97
CA VAL A 70 46.93 -15.54 13.59
C VAL A 70 47.67 -14.45 12.80
N TYR A 71 47.23 -13.21 12.92
CA TYR A 71 47.85 -12.06 12.25
C TYR A 71 49.29 -11.82 12.72
N ASP A 72 49.56 -11.88 14.04
CA ASP A 72 50.90 -11.65 14.60
C ASP A 72 51.88 -12.79 14.24
N ARG A 73 51.40 -14.05 14.12
CA ARG A 73 52.22 -15.18 13.64
C ARG A 73 52.43 -15.19 12.14
N TYR A 74 51.43 -14.78 11.36
CA TYR A 74 51.57 -14.54 9.92
C TYR A 74 52.60 -13.45 9.64
N ARG A 75 52.67 -12.42 10.50
CA ARG A 75 53.65 -11.34 10.42
C ARG A 75 55.09 -11.80 10.72
N LEU A 76 55.28 -12.81 11.58
CA LEU A 76 56.59 -13.41 11.88
C LEU A 76 57.07 -14.40 10.80
N ALA A 77 56.16 -15.03 10.05
CA ALA A 77 56.47 -15.98 8.98
C ALA A 77 56.71 -15.28 7.62
N GLN A 78 57.71 -14.40 7.53
CA GLN A 78 58.03 -13.64 6.31
C GLN A 78 58.86 -14.42 5.25
N SER A 79 58.72 -15.75 5.15
CA SER A 79 59.31 -16.49 4.02
C SER A 79 58.37 -17.59 3.49
N GLN A 80 58.25 -17.64 2.16
CA GLN A 80 57.23 -18.41 1.41
C GLN A 80 57.28 -19.94 1.61
N VAL A 81 58.33 -20.48 2.25
CA VAL A 81 58.45 -21.93 2.51
C VAL A 81 57.79 -22.32 3.84
N ILE A 82 57.68 -21.41 4.80
CA ILE A 82 57.16 -21.69 6.15
C ILE A 82 55.63 -21.91 6.14
N LEU A 83 54.90 -21.31 5.19
CA LEU A 83 53.45 -21.45 5.10
C LEU A 83 53.00 -22.89 4.84
N CYS A 84 53.73 -23.65 4.00
CA CYS A 84 53.36 -25.03 3.66
C CYS A 84 53.49 -26.00 4.84
N ASP A 85 54.61 -25.95 5.57
CA ASP A 85 54.87 -26.84 6.72
C ASP A 85 53.99 -26.45 7.94
N MET A 86 53.68 -25.16 8.09
CA MET A 86 52.78 -24.67 9.13
C MET A 86 51.36 -25.21 8.92
N PHE A 87 50.85 -25.21 7.68
CA PHE A 87 49.56 -25.81 7.35
C PHE A 87 49.58 -27.34 7.52
N GLU A 88 50.63 -28.05 7.10
CA GLU A 88 50.74 -29.50 7.35
C GLU A 88 50.74 -29.86 8.85
N SER A 89 51.40 -29.06 9.70
CA SER A 89 51.43 -29.29 11.16
C SER A 89 50.11 -28.94 11.84
N ILE A 90 49.42 -27.88 11.39
CA ILE A 90 48.08 -27.49 11.88
C ILE A 90 47.06 -28.57 11.51
N PHE A 91 47.03 -29.02 10.26
CA PHE A 91 46.10 -30.05 9.80
C PHE A 91 46.46 -31.46 10.32
N GLY A 92 47.76 -31.75 10.49
CA GLY A 92 48.23 -33.02 11.05
C GLY A 92 47.85 -33.21 12.52
N ASN A 93 47.84 -32.15 13.33
CA ASN A 93 47.41 -32.24 14.73
C ASN A 93 45.88 -32.17 14.90
N LEU A 94 45.16 -31.44 14.04
CA LEU A 94 43.68 -31.45 13.97
C LEU A 94 43.11 -32.86 13.71
N ALA A 95 43.84 -33.69 12.96
CA ALA A 95 43.45 -35.08 12.66
C ALA A 95 43.51 -36.05 13.86
N SER A 96 44.11 -35.65 15.00
CA SER A 96 44.25 -36.54 16.17
C SER A 96 43.24 -36.28 17.30
N GLY A 97 42.45 -35.20 17.22
CA GLY A 97 41.47 -34.84 18.26
C GLY A 97 40.00 -34.82 17.83
N PHE A 98 39.69 -34.95 16.55
CA PHE A 98 38.32 -34.85 16.04
C PHE A 98 37.95 -36.01 15.10
N CYS A 99 36.78 -36.58 15.37
CA CYS A 99 35.88 -37.40 14.53
C CYS A 99 36.49 -38.17 13.34
N VAL A 100 36.32 -39.50 13.33
CA VAL A 100 36.76 -40.48 12.30
C VAL A 100 36.44 -40.07 10.84
N VAL A 101 35.47 -39.18 10.63
CA VAL A 101 35.05 -38.65 9.32
C VAL A 101 36.11 -37.76 8.66
N VAL A 102 36.95 -37.04 9.43
CA VAL A 102 37.93 -36.08 8.86
C VAL A 102 39.13 -36.78 8.20
N LYS A 103 39.39 -38.04 8.54
CA LYS A 103 40.58 -38.76 8.09
C LYS A 103 40.48 -39.24 6.64
N GLU A 104 39.33 -39.77 6.23
CA GLU A 104 39.09 -40.21 4.85
C GLU A 104 39.04 -39.01 3.87
N ASP A 105 38.49 -37.87 4.32
CA ASP A 105 38.40 -36.64 3.53
C ASP A 105 39.76 -35.93 3.37
N LEU A 106 40.62 -35.95 4.40
CA LEU A 106 42.00 -35.45 4.33
C LEU A 106 42.90 -36.32 3.44
N ASP A 107 42.69 -37.64 3.45
CA ASP A 107 43.42 -38.56 2.59
C ASP A 107 43.02 -38.41 1.11
N TRP A 108 41.73 -38.13 0.82
CA TRP A 108 41.27 -37.72 -0.51
C TRP A 108 41.91 -36.40 -0.96
N PHE A 109 41.94 -35.39 -0.08
CA PHE A 109 42.53 -34.07 -0.35
C PHE A 109 44.05 -34.15 -0.59
N LYS A 110 44.79 -34.91 0.22
CA LYS A 110 46.22 -35.17 0.03
C LYS A 110 46.51 -35.82 -1.33
N ASN A 111 45.70 -36.79 -1.74
CA ASN A 111 45.87 -37.48 -3.02
C ASN A 111 45.59 -36.56 -4.23
N LYS A 112 44.55 -35.72 -4.18
CA LYS A 112 44.27 -34.71 -5.23
C LYS A 112 45.32 -33.60 -5.27
N TRP A 113 45.82 -33.15 -4.12
CA TRP A 113 46.91 -32.17 -4.02
C TRP A 113 48.21 -32.69 -4.64
N HIS A 114 48.58 -33.94 -4.36
CA HIS A 114 49.73 -34.59 -5.01
C HIS A 114 49.57 -34.72 -6.53
N HIS A 115 48.34 -34.99 -7.00
CA HIS A 115 48.05 -35.07 -8.43
C HIS A 115 48.19 -33.70 -9.15
N LEU A 116 47.71 -32.62 -8.52
CA LEU A 116 47.85 -31.25 -9.03
C LEU A 116 49.30 -30.74 -8.99
N LEU A 117 50.08 -31.15 -7.98
CA LEU A 117 51.52 -30.87 -7.90
C LEU A 117 52.33 -31.63 -8.97
N GLN A 118 51.94 -32.86 -9.31
CA GLN A 118 52.53 -33.63 -10.42
C GLN A 118 52.25 -32.97 -11.78
N LEU A 119 51.01 -32.51 -12.03
CA LEU A 119 50.63 -31.75 -13.23
C LEU A 119 51.42 -30.43 -13.37
N SER A 120 51.80 -29.81 -12.24
CA SER A 120 52.63 -28.60 -12.26
C SER A 120 54.10 -28.83 -12.66
N LYS A 121 54.56 -30.10 -12.70
CA LYS A 121 55.96 -30.47 -12.93
C LYS A 121 56.29 -31.06 -14.31
N GLY A 122 55.34 -31.16 -15.25
CA GLY A 122 55.68 -31.18 -16.69
C GLY A 122 54.90 -32.15 -17.59
N GLN A 123 54.23 -31.57 -18.59
CA GLN A 123 53.96 -31.99 -20.00
C GLN A 123 52.58 -31.45 -20.44
N PRO A 124 52.42 -30.93 -21.67
CA PRO A 124 51.17 -30.32 -22.12
C PRO A 124 50.16 -31.41 -22.50
N GLN A 125 49.09 -31.54 -21.74
CA GLN A 125 47.86 -32.19 -22.21
C GLN A 125 46.68 -31.24 -22.03
N GLU A 126 45.79 -31.24 -23.03
CA GLU A 126 44.57 -30.45 -23.11
C GLU A 126 43.73 -30.63 -21.84
N TYR A 127 43.47 -29.52 -21.15
CA TYR A 127 42.62 -29.48 -19.96
C TYR A 127 41.17 -29.18 -20.37
N GLN A 128 40.24 -30.05 -19.97
CA GLN A 128 38.79 -29.83 -20.05
C GLN A 128 38.28 -29.44 -18.65
N PRO A 129 37.78 -28.21 -18.42
CA PRO A 129 37.41 -27.72 -17.09
C PRO A 129 35.93 -28.00 -16.79
N THR A 130 35.58 -29.21 -16.35
CA THR A 130 34.21 -29.48 -15.86
C THR A 130 34.11 -30.30 -14.59
N TYR A 131 35.22 -30.83 -14.06
CA TYR A 131 35.16 -31.72 -12.89
C TYR A 131 35.43 -31.07 -11.52
N GLY A 132 35.91 -29.82 -11.46
CA GLY A 132 36.29 -29.19 -10.18
C GLY A 132 35.16 -28.50 -9.42
N ALA A 133 34.25 -27.82 -10.12
CA ALA A 133 33.24 -26.96 -9.50
C ALA A 133 32.09 -27.75 -8.85
N GLN A 134 31.60 -28.81 -9.51
CA GLN A 134 30.48 -29.60 -9.01
C GLN A 134 30.84 -30.38 -7.72
N GLU A 135 32.07 -30.90 -7.62
CA GLU A 135 32.55 -31.58 -6.41
C GLU A 135 32.69 -30.62 -5.22
N LEU A 136 33.06 -29.35 -5.48
CA LEU A 136 33.12 -28.27 -4.48
C LEU A 136 31.73 -27.80 -4.02
N ILE A 137 30.76 -27.77 -4.92
CA ILE A 137 29.34 -27.49 -4.63
C ILE A 137 28.76 -28.59 -3.72
N ASP A 138 28.96 -29.86 -4.08
CA ASP A 138 28.46 -31.00 -3.31
C ASP A 138 29.15 -31.13 -1.93
N TYR A 139 30.39 -30.65 -1.80
CA TYR A 139 31.10 -30.55 -0.52
C TYR A 139 30.54 -29.42 0.35
N SER A 140 30.29 -28.25 -0.24
CA SER A 140 29.76 -27.07 0.45
C SER A 140 28.33 -27.30 0.97
N HIS A 141 27.48 -27.99 0.20
CA HIS A 141 26.16 -28.42 0.65
C HIS A 141 26.22 -29.36 1.86
N ARG A 142 27.15 -30.32 1.87
CA ARG A 142 27.33 -31.26 3.00
C ARG A 142 27.88 -30.61 4.27
N ALA A 143 28.66 -29.54 4.13
CA ALA A 143 29.17 -28.75 5.27
C ALA A 143 28.12 -27.79 5.85
N LEU A 144 27.24 -27.24 5.00
CA LEU A 144 26.15 -26.33 5.41
C LEU A 144 25.02 -27.05 6.17
N GLU A 145 24.70 -28.31 5.84
CA GLU A 145 23.68 -29.10 6.54
C GLU A 145 23.99 -29.39 8.03
N LYS A 146 25.21 -29.10 8.51
CA LYS A 146 25.67 -29.45 9.88
C LYS A 146 26.17 -28.26 10.73
N ASP A 147 25.81 -27.03 10.36
CA ASP A 147 25.93 -25.77 11.13
C ASP A 147 27.34 -25.37 11.64
N SER A 148 28.38 -25.58 10.83
CA SER A 148 29.78 -25.21 11.15
C SER A 148 30.22 -23.89 10.49
N LYS A 149 29.74 -22.76 11.03
CA LYS A 149 29.95 -21.37 10.53
C LYS A 149 31.42 -20.91 10.33
N PRO A 150 32.43 -21.35 11.09
CA PRO A 150 33.82 -20.90 10.87
C PRO A 150 34.48 -21.49 9.62
N CYS A 151 34.05 -22.68 9.19
CA CYS A 151 34.61 -23.37 8.02
C CYS A 151 34.24 -22.67 6.70
N THR A 152 33.04 -22.07 6.65
CA THR A 152 32.54 -21.35 5.47
C THR A 152 33.33 -20.08 5.18
N CYS A 153 33.74 -19.32 6.21
CA CYS A 153 34.59 -18.14 6.03
C CYS A 153 36.01 -18.47 5.54
N LEU A 154 36.59 -19.57 6.03
CA LEU A 154 37.92 -20.02 5.58
C LEU A 154 37.89 -20.53 4.12
N LEU A 155 36.81 -21.20 3.73
CA LEU A 155 36.59 -21.65 2.35
C LEU A 155 36.43 -20.46 1.38
N LEU A 156 35.70 -19.42 1.78
CA LEU A 156 35.52 -18.19 1.00
C LEU A 156 36.83 -17.41 0.84
N CYS A 157 37.62 -17.28 1.92
CA CYS A 157 38.95 -16.66 1.84
C CYS A 157 39.92 -17.46 0.95
N TRP A 158 39.78 -18.78 0.88
CA TRP A 158 40.57 -19.63 0.00
C TRP A 158 40.21 -19.45 -1.48
N LEU A 159 38.91 -19.42 -1.81
CA LEU A 159 38.43 -19.25 -3.19
C LEU A 159 38.87 -17.90 -3.79
N VAL A 160 38.80 -16.82 -3.00
CA VAL A 160 39.22 -15.47 -3.43
C VAL A 160 40.74 -15.40 -3.68
N ASN A 161 41.55 -15.99 -2.79
CA ASN A 161 43.00 -16.01 -2.97
C ASN A 161 43.44 -16.93 -4.13
N PHE A 162 42.73 -18.03 -4.36
CA PHE A 162 42.97 -18.93 -5.48
C PHE A 162 42.68 -18.23 -6.83
N ALA A 163 41.58 -17.48 -6.94
CA ALA A 163 41.25 -16.70 -8.13
C ALA A 163 42.32 -15.64 -8.45
N PHE A 164 42.79 -14.91 -7.43
CA PHE A 164 43.90 -13.95 -7.58
C PHE A 164 45.21 -14.61 -8.05
N TYR A 165 45.55 -15.77 -7.48
CA TYR A 165 46.76 -16.50 -7.84
C TYR A 165 46.73 -17.05 -9.28
N GLN A 166 45.58 -17.56 -9.74
CA GLN A 166 45.42 -18.06 -11.12
C GLN A 166 45.47 -16.93 -12.14
N GLY A 167 44.78 -15.81 -11.89
CA GLY A 167 44.83 -14.62 -12.75
C GLY A 167 46.25 -14.06 -12.88
N TRP A 168 46.99 -13.99 -11.77
CA TRP A 168 48.39 -13.56 -11.78
C TRP A 168 49.32 -14.52 -12.55
N ARG A 169 49.16 -15.84 -12.39
CA ARG A 169 49.96 -16.85 -13.11
C ARG A 169 49.69 -16.89 -14.61
N MET A 170 48.43 -16.74 -15.04
CA MET A 170 48.06 -16.70 -16.45
C MET A 170 48.67 -15.47 -17.14
N THR A 171 48.65 -14.33 -16.45
CA THR A 171 49.23 -13.06 -16.92
C THR A 171 50.77 -13.15 -17.04
N GLN A 172 51.44 -13.79 -16.07
CA GLN A 172 52.90 -14.01 -16.09
C GLN A 172 53.35 -14.93 -17.23
N ARG A 173 52.63 -16.02 -17.51
CA ARG A 173 53.00 -16.97 -18.58
C ARG A 173 52.86 -16.38 -19.99
N HIS A 174 51.89 -15.49 -20.22
CA HIS A 174 51.66 -14.87 -21.54
C HIS A 174 52.54 -13.63 -21.79
N TYR A 175 53.09 -13.02 -20.75
CA TYR A 175 54.03 -11.90 -20.88
C TYR A 175 55.39 -12.33 -21.47
N GLN A 176 55.74 -13.63 -21.41
CA GLN A 176 57.01 -14.16 -21.92
C GLN A 176 56.95 -14.64 -23.39
N SER A 177 55.76 -14.78 -24.00
CA SER A 177 55.60 -15.18 -25.41
C SER A 177 55.23 -13.99 -26.29
N ASN A 178 56.24 -13.41 -26.95
CA ASN A 178 56.10 -12.27 -27.87
C ASN A 178 55.32 -12.64 -29.14
N GLN A 179 53.98 -12.53 -29.15
CA GLN A 179 53.18 -12.31 -30.37
C GLN A 179 51.91 -11.53 -30.03
N SER A 180 51.70 -10.39 -30.70
CA SER A 180 50.68 -9.39 -30.37
C SER A 180 49.24 -9.85 -30.59
N GLU A 181 48.99 -10.89 -31.40
CA GLU A 181 47.63 -11.40 -31.66
C GLU A 181 47.19 -12.50 -30.67
N ILE A 182 48.12 -13.23 -30.04
CA ILE A 182 47.79 -14.24 -29.01
C ILE A 182 47.34 -13.59 -27.69
N LEU A 183 47.81 -12.37 -27.41
CA LEU A 183 47.41 -11.62 -26.21
C LEU A 183 45.96 -11.13 -26.25
N GLU A 184 45.37 -10.88 -27.42
CA GLU A 184 43.94 -10.52 -27.50
C GLU A 184 43.03 -11.74 -27.30
N ILE A 185 43.39 -12.90 -27.87
CA ILE A 185 42.64 -14.15 -27.70
C ILE A 185 42.79 -14.66 -26.25
N ALA A 186 43.99 -14.62 -25.68
CA ALA A 186 44.22 -14.99 -24.27
C ALA A 186 43.56 -14.00 -23.29
N ARG A 187 43.50 -12.70 -23.63
CA ARG A 187 42.70 -11.71 -22.89
C ARG A 187 41.22 -12.06 -22.89
N TRP A 188 40.68 -12.45 -24.05
CA TRP A 188 39.26 -12.80 -24.17
C TRP A 188 38.95 -14.09 -23.40
N SER A 189 39.76 -15.14 -23.56
CA SER A 189 39.57 -16.39 -22.84
C SER A 189 39.79 -16.27 -21.33
N CYS A 190 40.80 -15.52 -20.85
CA CYS A 190 40.98 -15.29 -19.41
C CYS A 190 39.88 -14.41 -18.82
N ARG A 191 39.37 -13.42 -19.58
CA ARG A 191 38.25 -12.58 -19.13
C ARG A 191 36.95 -13.38 -19.07
N GLU A 192 36.66 -14.19 -20.08
CA GLU A 192 35.48 -15.07 -20.11
C GLU A 192 35.56 -16.14 -19.00
N GLU A 193 36.69 -16.83 -18.82
CA GLU A 193 36.82 -17.85 -17.75
C GLU A 193 36.80 -17.24 -16.34
N LEU A 194 37.40 -16.06 -16.14
CA LEU A 194 37.35 -15.35 -14.86
C LEU A 194 35.94 -14.78 -14.61
N MET A 195 35.24 -14.30 -15.64
CA MET A 195 33.85 -13.84 -15.52
C MET A 195 32.89 -14.98 -15.26
N VAL A 196 33.09 -16.16 -15.86
CA VAL A 196 32.31 -17.37 -15.55
C VAL A 196 32.58 -17.83 -14.12
N ALA A 197 33.85 -17.86 -13.68
CA ALA A 197 34.19 -18.18 -12.29
C ALA A 197 33.61 -17.15 -11.29
N ILE A 198 33.60 -15.87 -11.64
CA ILE A 198 33.00 -14.81 -10.82
C ILE A 198 31.47 -14.95 -10.81
N ILE A 199 30.81 -15.23 -11.93
CA ILE A 199 29.36 -15.46 -12.00
C ILE A 199 28.94 -16.70 -11.20
N ASP A 200 29.73 -17.77 -11.27
CA ASP A 200 29.47 -19.00 -10.51
C ASP A 200 29.74 -18.79 -9.01
N ILE A 201 30.78 -18.04 -8.64
CA ILE A 201 31.03 -17.62 -7.24
C ILE A 201 29.94 -16.67 -6.74
N GLN A 202 29.44 -15.76 -7.58
CA GLN A 202 28.35 -14.84 -7.27
C GLN A 202 27.05 -15.62 -7.02
N LYS A 203 26.72 -16.60 -7.87
CA LYS A 203 25.57 -17.49 -7.65
C LYS A 203 25.71 -18.32 -6.39
N LEU A 204 26.90 -18.87 -6.12
CA LEU A 204 27.17 -19.63 -4.91
C LEU A 204 27.04 -18.74 -3.66
N LEU A 205 27.50 -17.48 -3.75
CA LEU A 205 27.33 -16.48 -2.71
C LEU A 205 25.86 -16.10 -2.53
N ASP A 206 25.12 -15.82 -3.60
CA ASP A 206 23.70 -15.48 -3.53
C ASP A 206 22.88 -16.62 -2.89
N GLU A 207 23.20 -17.87 -3.19
CA GLU A 207 22.57 -19.06 -2.57
C GLU A 207 22.96 -19.24 -1.09
N VAL A 208 24.22 -18.99 -0.72
CA VAL A 208 24.69 -19.01 0.68
C VAL A 208 24.13 -17.82 1.48
N LEU A 209 24.01 -16.65 0.86
CA LEU A 209 23.52 -15.41 1.44
C LEU A 209 22.00 -15.47 1.68
N ALA A 210 21.24 -16.04 0.73
CA ALA A 210 19.81 -16.32 0.86
C ALA A 210 19.47 -17.26 2.03
N GLN A 211 20.42 -18.11 2.45
CA GLN A 211 20.26 -19.00 3.61
C GLN A 211 20.79 -18.41 4.92
N SER A 212 21.61 -17.36 4.88
CA SER A 212 22.30 -16.79 6.06
C SER A 212 21.54 -15.67 6.80
N GLY A 213 20.69 -14.92 6.09
CA GLY A 213 19.79 -13.90 6.66
C GLY A 213 20.46 -12.67 7.30
N ASN A 214 21.73 -12.35 7.00
CA ASN A 214 22.45 -11.23 7.63
C ASN A 214 22.87 -10.14 6.64
N GLU A 215 21.99 -9.15 6.42
CA GLU A 215 22.12 -8.09 5.41
C GLU A 215 23.32 -7.14 5.59
N SER A 216 23.83 -6.98 6.81
CA SER A 216 25.00 -6.12 7.06
C SER A 216 26.29 -6.72 6.49
N LEU A 217 26.44 -8.03 6.56
CA LEU A 217 27.58 -8.73 5.96
C LEU A 217 27.49 -8.75 4.43
N ILE A 218 26.25 -8.75 3.90
CA ILE A 218 25.95 -8.70 2.46
C ILE A 218 26.44 -7.37 1.86
N ALA A 219 26.10 -6.24 2.48
CA ALA A 219 26.49 -4.92 1.99
C ALA A 219 28.01 -4.71 2.02
N GLU A 220 28.69 -5.14 3.08
CA GLU A 220 30.15 -5.01 3.23
C GLU A 220 30.92 -5.89 2.23
N LEU A 221 30.46 -7.12 1.98
CA LEU A 221 31.09 -8.01 1.00
C LEU A 221 30.84 -7.54 -0.44
N ALA A 222 29.62 -7.09 -0.76
CA ALA A 222 29.31 -6.54 -2.08
C ALA A 222 30.19 -5.31 -2.42
N LEU A 223 30.35 -4.39 -1.46
CA LEU A 223 31.25 -3.22 -1.60
C LEU A 223 32.72 -3.63 -1.78
N TYR A 224 33.16 -4.70 -1.09
CA TYR A 224 34.52 -5.23 -1.25
C TYR A 224 34.74 -5.83 -2.65
N PHE A 225 33.76 -6.55 -3.19
CA PHE A 225 33.84 -7.16 -4.52
C PHE A 225 33.75 -6.14 -5.65
N ASP A 226 32.83 -5.16 -5.57
CA ASP A 226 32.74 -4.06 -6.54
C ASP A 226 34.04 -3.24 -6.58
N GLY A 227 34.61 -2.97 -5.39
CA GLY A 227 35.90 -2.30 -5.28
C GLY A 227 37.09 -3.15 -5.77
N THR A 228 36.94 -4.46 -5.88
CA THR A 228 37.96 -5.38 -6.43
C THR A 228 37.86 -5.48 -7.94
N LEU A 229 36.63 -5.53 -8.48
CA LEU A 229 36.34 -5.49 -9.91
C LEU A 229 36.82 -4.18 -10.55
N ALA A 230 36.52 -3.03 -9.93
CA ALA A 230 36.98 -1.72 -10.41
C ALA A 230 38.51 -1.64 -10.46
N ARG A 231 39.21 -2.21 -9.46
CA ARG A 231 40.68 -2.23 -9.42
C ARG A 231 41.30 -3.15 -10.48
N LEU A 232 40.62 -4.23 -10.86
CA LEU A 232 41.05 -5.08 -11.97
C LEU A 232 40.89 -4.36 -13.30
N ASP A 233 39.77 -3.66 -13.52
CA ASP A 233 39.54 -2.84 -14.72
C ASP A 233 40.56 -1.70 -14.85
N ASP A 234 40.85 -0.97 -13.76
CA ASP A 234 41.88 0.09 -13.75
C ASP A 234 43.27 -0.46 -14.09
N MET A 235 43.63 -1.64 -13.57
CA MET A 235 44.91 -2.29 -13.84
C MET A 235 45.03 -2.72 -15.31
N PHE A 236 43.92 -3.11 -15.96
CA PHE A 236 43.88 -3.43 -17.38
C PHE A 236 43.95 -2.17 -18.27
N GLU A 237 43.38 -1.03 -17.84
CA GLU A 237 43.52 0.27 -18.52
C GLU A 237 44.94 0.85 -18.44
N GLU A 238 45.62 0.77 -17.30
CA GLU A 238 47.00 1.25 -17.16
C GLU A 238 47.97 0.51 -18.09
N ILE A 239 47.77 -0.79 -18.29
CA ILE A 239 48.54 -1.61 -19.25
C ILE A 239 48.25 -1.19 -20.71
N TYR A 240 47.06 -0.67 -21.00
CA TYR A 240 46.66 -0.18 -22.33
C TYR A 240 47.28 1.19 -22.64
N LEU A 241 47.32 2.11 -21.66
CA LEU A 241 47.90 3.45 -21.82
C LEU A 241 49.43 3.44 -21.95
N ALA A 242 50.12 2.47 -21.33
CA ALA A 242 51.57 2.31 -21.42
C ALA A 242 52.10 2.00 -22.85
N LYS A 243 51.24 1.66 -23.82
CA LYS A 243 51.63 1.32 -25.20
C LYS A 243 51.42 2.42 -26.24
N ARG A 244 50.84 3.59 -25.91
CA ARG A 244 50.53 4.65 -26.89
C ARG A 244 51.44 5.88 -26.87
N LEU A 245 52.53 5.89 -26.09
CA LEU A 245 53.53 6.97 -26.10
C LEU A 245 54.86 6.51 -26.73
N PRO A 246 55.24 6.99 -27.92
CA PRO A 246 56.55 6.72 -28.51
C PRO A 246 57.59 7.64 -27.83
N GLY A 247 58.07 7.22 -26.66
CA GLY A 247 59.11 7.97 -25.92
C GLY A 247 59.66 7.27 -24.68
N MET A 248 59.05 6.19 -24.19
CA MET A 248 59.48 5.55 -22.95
C MET A 248 60.64 4.55 -23.04
N LYS A 249 61.30 4.40 -24.20
CA LYS A 249 62.58 3.66 -24.27
C LYS A 249 63.77 4.44 -23.70
N GLU A 250 63.65 5.75 -23.48
CA GLU A 250 64.70 6.57 -22.84
C GLU A 250 64.48 6.81 -21.35
N TYR A 251 63.29 6.51 -20.80
CA TYR A 251 63.02 6.69 -19.37
C TYR A 251 63.44 5.47 -18.53
N CYS A 252 63.38 4.25 -19.08
CA CYS A 252 63.81 3.03 -18.40
C CYS A 252 65.33 2.77 -18.42
N SER A 253 66.14 3.56 -19.14
CA SER A 253 67.61 3.41 -19.14
C SER A 253 68.34 4.41 -18.24
N LYS A 254 67.63 5.39 -17.63
CA LYS A 254 68.24 6.41 -16.74
C LYS A 254 67.77 6.38 -15.28
N CYS A 255 66.79 5.55 -14.91
CA CYS A 255 66.49 5.25 -13.51
C CYS A 255 67.01 3.85 -13.13
N GLY A 256 68.33 3.74 -12.98
CA GLY A 256 68.98 2.62 -12.32
C GLY A 256 68.70 2.62 -10.81
N ARG A 257 67.46 2.33 -10.41
CA ARG A 257 67.06 2.01 -9.04
C ARG A 257 65.95 0.96 -9.09
N GLN A 258 66.34 -0.31 -9.04
CA GLN A 258 65.48 -1.39 -8.58
C GLN A 258 65.36 -1.26 -7.06
N GLY A 259 64.13 -1.23 -6.55
CA GLY A 259 63.82 -1.04 -5.13
C GLY A 259 63.32 0.38 -4.83
N HIS A 260 62.21 0.48 -4.08
CA HIS A 260 61.51 1.71 -3.65
C HIS A 260 60.33 2.24 -4.49
N THR A 261 59.58 1.38 -5.20
CA THR A 261 58.19 1.69 -5.61
C THR A 261 57.12 1.02 -4.73
N GLN A 262 57.45 -0.03 -3.96
CA GLN A 262 56.48 -0.68 -3.06
C GLN A 262 56.13 0.15 -1.81
N GLU A 263 57.06 0.92 -1.24
CA GLU A 263 56.82 1.66 0.01
C GLU A 263 56.02 2.97 -0.17
N ARG A 264 56.07 3.60 -1.35
CA ARG A 264 55.38 4.89 -1.57
C ARG A 264 53.88 4.73 -1.84
N CYS A 265 53.45 3.64 -2.47
CA CYS A 265 52.02 3.34 -2.64
C CYS A 265 51.36 2.86 -1.33
N PHE A 266 52.14 2.24 -0.43
CA PHE A 266 51.65 1.76 0.87
C PHE A 266 51.53 2.86 1.93
N ASN A 267 52.40 3.89 1.89
CA ASN A 267 52.35 5.00 2.84
C ASN A 267 51.30 6.08 2.48
N PHE A 268 50.88 6.18 1.22
CA PHE A 268 49.78 7.07 0.81
C PHE A 268 48.40 6.51 1.24
N SER A 269 48.27 5.19 1.31
CA SER A 269 47.04 4.50 1.74
C SER A 269 46.83 4.55 3.26
N LEU A 270 47.89 4.52 4.08
CA LEU A 270 47.77 4.69 5.53
C LEU A 270 47.39 6.12 5.96
N SER A 271 47.90 7.15 5.28
CA SER A 271 47.55 8.55 5.60
C SER A 271 46.12 8.91 5.19
N PHE A 272 45.60 8.28 4.12
CA PHE A 272 44.20 8.43 3.71
C PHE A 272 43.25 7.71 4.68
N LEU A 273 43.60 6.52 5.17
CA LEU A 273 42.81 5.82 6.19
C LEU A 273 42.72 6.60 7.51
N PHE A 274 43.80 7.25 7.93
CA PHE A 274 43.78 8.06 9.16
C PHE A 274 42.94 9.34 8.99
N PHE A 275 42.92 9.94 7.79
CA PHE A 275 42.10 11.10 7.46
C PHE A 275 40.60 10.75 7.33
N VAL A 276 40.29 9.55 6.80
CA VAL A 276 38.93 9.00 6.75
C VAL A 276 38.41 8.68 8.16
N CYS A 277 39.23 8.11 9.05
CA CYS A 277 38.85 7.86 10.45
C CYS A 277 38.61 9.17 11.26
N LEU A 278 39.30 10.26 10.93
CA LEU A 278 39.08 11.59 11.53
C LEU A 278 37.82 12.30 10.98
N LEU A 279 37.40 11.98 9.74
CA LEU A 279 36.10 12.43 9.20
C LEU A 279 34.93 11.64 9.79
N ILE A 280 35.10 10.34 10.06
CA ILE A 280 34.08 9.47 10.67
C ILE A 280 33.80 9.81 12.15
N SER A 281 34.75 10.40 12.86
CA SER A 281 34.55 10.83 14.26
C SER A 281 33.98 12.24 14.42
N LYS A 282 33.82 13.00 13.33
CA LYS A 282 33.25 14.36 13.31
C LYS A 282 31.97 14.49 12.49
N SER A 283 31.44 13.40 11.96
CA SER A 283 30.05 13.37 11.50
C SER A 283 29.15 13.45 12.73
N ALA A 284 28.80 14.68 13.13
CA ALA A 284 27.45 14.92 13.58
C ALA A 284 26.54 14.12 12.64
N ILE A 285 25.63 13.33 13.21
CA ILE A 285 24.59 12.62 12.45
C ILE A 285 23.86 13.70 11.64
N SER A 286 24.33 13.95 10.43
CA SER A 286 23.54 14.57 9.40
C SER A 286 22.53 13.49 9.08
N VAL A 287 21.27 13.75 9.43
CA VAL A 287 20.14 13.02 8.89
C VAL A 287 20.24 13.18 7.38
N GLU A 288 20.93 12.25 6.73
CA GLU A 288 20.85 12.06 5.30
C GLU A 288 19.40 11.68 5.03
N ASP A 289 18.72 12.48 4.19
CA ASP A 289 17.33 12.30 3.80
C ASP A 289 17.06 10.83 3.42
N MET A 290 16.42 10.08 4.32
CA MET A 290 16.05 8.67 4.11
C MET A 290 14.83 8.58 3.19
N ARG A 291 14.97 9.07 1.96
CA ARG A 291 13.98 8.86 0.89
C ARG A 291 14.24 7.49 0.26
N LYS A 292 13.38 6.52 0.53
CA LYS A 292 13.43 5.15 0.05
C LYS A 292 12.28 4.87 -0.91
N GLU A 293 12.54 4.08 -1.95
CA GLU A 293 11.47 3.52 -2.79
C GLU A 293 11.24 2.04 -2.43
N VAL A 294 9.99 1.69 -2.12
CA VAL A 294 9.56 0.33 -1.80
C VAL A 294 8.39 -0.03 -2.72
N GLY A 295 8.68 -0.74 -3.81
CA GLY A 295 7.70 -0.99 -4.86
C GLY A 295 7.21 0.33 -5.48
N ASN A 296 5.91 0.64 -5.33
CA ASN A 296 5.32 1.89 -5.80
C ASN A 296 5.25 2.98 -4.70
N LEU A 297 5.70 2.70 -3.48
CA LEU A 297 5.76 3.68 -2.40
C LEU A 297 7.10 4.41 -2.45
N VAL A 298 7.06 5.73 -2.30
CA VAL A 298 8.21 6.52 -1.87
C VAL A 298 7.97 6.92 -0.43
N LEU A 299 8.85 6.47 0.44
CA LEU A 299 8.85 6.77 1.87
C LEU A 299 9.97 7.75 2.13
N ASP A 300 9.65 8.90 2.68
CA ASP A 300 10.61 9.95 3.00
C ASP A 300 10.60 10.19 4.51
N SER A 301 11.73 9.82 5.13
CA SER A 301 11.97 9.89 6.56
C SER A 301 11.06 8.97 7.41
N VAL A 302 10.19 8.18 6.78
CA VAL A 302 9.26 7.26 7.47
C VAL A 302 10.06 6.13 8.13
N PRO A 303 9.88 5.87 9.44
CA PRO A 303 10.54 4.77 10.11
C PRO A 303 10.10 3.41 9.54
N GLU A 304 11.05 2.49 9.40
CA GLU A 304 10.73 1.12 8.98
C GLU A 304 9.86 0.42 10.05
N PRO A 305 8.70 -0.14 9.66
CA PRO A 305 7.87 -0.90 10.59
C PRO A 305 8.55 -2.23 10.94
N SER A 306 8.49 -2.64 12.20
CA SER A 306 9.00 -3.96 12.61
C SER A 306 8.21 -5.11 11.95
N ASP A 307 8.84 -6.25 11.68
CA ASP A 307 8.17 -7.44 11.13
C ASP A 307 6.98 -7.89 11.98
N SER A 308 7.10 -7.81 13.31
CA SER A 308 6.02 -8.15 14.24
C SER A 308 4.77 -7.28 14.04
N LEU A 309 4.98 -5.98 13.77
CA LEU A 309 3.92 -5.03 13.48
C LEU A 309 3.25 -5.35 12.14
N LEU A 310 4.04 -5.61 11.11
CA LEU A 310 3.54 -6.00 9.79
C LEU A 310 2.71 -7.29 9.88
N GLN A 311 3.16 -8.27 10.65
CA GLN A 311 2.43 -9.52 10.85
C GLN A 311 1.07 -9.29 11.51
N VAL A 312 0.99 -8.48 12.57
CA VAL A 312 -0.28 -8.15 13.23
C VAL A 312 -1.20 -7.37 12.29
N ILE A 313 -0.70 -6.31 11.66
CA ILE A 313 -1.48 -5.47 10.74
C ILE A 313 -2.02 -6.30 9.57
N SER A 314 -1.24 -7.25 9.06
CA SER A 314 -1.64 -8.11 7.93
C SER A 314 -2.92 -8.90 8.22
N GLN A 315 -3.19 -9.29 9.48
CA GLN A 315 -4.42 -9.98 9.87
C GLN A 315 -5.64 -9.08 9.69
N PHE A 316 -5.56 -7.84 10.17
CA PHE A 316 -6.62 -6.84 10.02
C PHE A 316 -6.80 -6.43 8.55
N GLN A 317 -5.72 -6.16 7.83
CA GLN A 317 -5.76 -5.77 6.41
C GLN A 317 -6.17 -6.90 5.47
N THR A 318 -6.21 -8.15 5.92
CA THR A 318 -6.73 -9.28 5.13
C THR A 318 -8.25 -9.39 5.21
N SER A 319 -8.90 -8.61 6.09
CA SER A 319 -10.36 -8.53 6.13
C SER A 319 -10.96 -8.00 4.83
N ARG A 320 -12.14 -8.53 4.47
CA ARG A 320 -12.78 -8.32 3.15
C ARG A 320 -14.28 -8.17 3.27
N SER A 321 -14.79 -7.14 2.61
CA SER A 321 -16.21 -6.84 2.46
C SER A 321 -16.75 -7.39 1.14
N SER A 322 -18.00 -7.83 1.13
CA SER A 322 -18.72 -8.16 -0.11
C SER A 322 -19.71 -7.05 -0.48
N LEU A 323 -19.51 -6.43 -1.64
CA LEU A 323 -20.34 -5.34 -2.15
C LEU A 323 -21.25 -5.82 -3.27
N VAL A 324 -22.56 -5.79 -3.08
CA VAL A 324 -23.52 -6.16 -4.14
C VAL A 324 -23.32 -5.28 -5.37
N CYS A 325 -23.23 -5.93 -6.53
CA CYS A 325 -23.18 -5.27 -7.82
C CYS A 325 -24.51 -5.42 -8.57
N ASP A 326 -25.02 -6.66 -8.73
CA ASP A 326 -26.33 -6.90 -9.36
C ASP A 326 -26.88 -8.31 -9.10
N ILE A 327 -28.15 -8.54 -9.45
CA ILE A 327 -28.80 -9.86 -9.48
C ILE A 327 -28.81 -10.38 -10.92
N VAL A 328 -28.24 -11.56 -11.14
CA VAL A 328 -28.22 -12.21 -12.46
C VAL A 328 -29.64 -12.63 -12.84
N SER A 329 -30.13 -12.18 -14.01
CA SER A 329 -31.52 -12.39 -14.44
C SER A 329 -31.67 -13.31 -15.66
N GLY A 330 -30.60 -13.96 -16.13
CA GLY A 330 -30.60 -14.75 -17.36
C GLY A 330 -29.74 -16.02 -17.29
N GLY A 331 -30.07 -16.99 -18.14
CA GLY A 331 -29.37 -18.29 -18.26
C GLY A 331 -29.46 -19.17 -17.01
N ASP A 332 -28.63 -20.20 -16.96
CA ASP A 332 -28.57 -21.19 -15.87
C ASP A 332 -28.11 -20.60 -14.52
N ARG A 333 -27.64 -19.36 -14.53
CA ARG A 333 -27.16 -18.63 -13.34
C ARG A 333 -28.20 -17.65 -12.78
N SER A 334 -29.41 -17.63 -13.32
CA SER A 334 -30.48 -16.74 -12.86
C SER A 334 -30.71 -16.88 -11.35
N GLY A 335 -30.77 -15.76 -10.63
CA GLY A 335 -30.83 -15.72 -9.16
C GLY A 335 -29.49 -15.63 -8.45
N SER A 336 -28.36 -15.81 -9.15
CA SER A 336 -27.03 -15.57 -8.58
C SER A 336 -26.80 -14.08 -8.32
N ILE A 337 -25.87 -13.77 -7.41
CA ILE A 337 -25.48 -12.39 -7.10
C ILE A 337 -24.09 -12.10 -7.67
N LEU A 338 -23.99 -11.06 -8.49
CA LEU A 338 -22.72 -10.42 -8.83
C LEU A 338 -22.32 -9.46 -7.70
N PHE A 339 -21.06 -9.51 -7.30
CA PHE A 339 -20.55 -8.68 -6.22
C PHE A 339 -19.07 -8.36 -6.40
N SER A 340 -18.64 -7.25 -5.82
CA SER A 340 -17.24 -6.84 -5.76
C SER A 340 -16.64 -7.21 -4.41
N THR A 341 -15.46 -7.80 -4.44
CA THR A 341 -14.61 -8.05 -3.25
C THR A 341 -13.16 -8.12 -3.68
N ARG A 342 -12.23 -7.93 -2.74
CA ARG A 342 -10.79 -8.02 -2.96
C ARG A 342 -10.26 -9.39 -2.55
N PHE A 343 -9.68 -10.16 -3.47
CA PHE A 343 -8.97 -11.40 -3.13
C PHE A 343 -7.44 -11.27 -3.24
N GLY A 344 -6.97 -10.49 -4.21
CA GLY A 344 -5.55 -10.10 -4.36
C GLY A 344 -5.32 -8.66 -3.89
N GLU A 345 -4.63 -7.90 -4.72
CA GLU A 345 -4.31 -6.49 -4.45
C GLU A 345 -5.53 -5.57 -4.56
N THR A 346 -6.42 -5.81 -5.51
CA THR A 346 -7.55 -4.92 -5.83
C THR A 346 -8.90 -5.64 -5.89
N SER A 347 -9.98 -4.85 -5.80
CA SER A 347 -11.34 -5.37 -5.90
C SER A 347 -11.66 -5.83 -7.32
N ASN A 348 -12.25 -7.02 -7.43
CA ASN A 348 -12.67 -7.64 -8.68
C ASN A 348 -14.12 -8.13 -8.55
N ILE A 349 -14.73 -8.50 -9.67
CA ILE A 349 -16.10 -9.01 -9.72
C ILE A 349 -16.10 -10.51 -9.49
N HIS A 350 -17.03 -10.94 -8.65
CA HIS A 350 -17.30 -12.32 -8.30
C HIS A 350 -18.79 -12.61 -8.49
N CYS A 351 -19.12 -13.89 -8.57
CA CYS A 351 -20.47 -14.41 -8.61
C CYS A 351 -20.66 -15.43 -7.49
N ILE A 352 -21.85 -15.47 -6.90
CA ILE A 352 -22.24 -16.49 -5.92
C ILE A 352 -23.65 -17.00 -6.26
N ALA A 353 -23.80 -18.32 -6.37
CA ALA A 353 -25.03 -18.95 -6.85
C ALA A 353 -26.16 -19.02 -5.81
N GLY A 354 -25.83 -18.92 -4.52
CA GLY A 354 -26.79 -19.04 -3.44
C GLY A 354 -26.20 -18.72 -2.07
N PRO A 355 -27.03 -18.67 -1.02
CA PRO A 355 -26.56 -18.40 0.33
C PRO A 355 -25.48 -19.38 0.80
N GLY A 356 -24.31 -18.88 1.19
CA GLY A 356 -23.18 -19.69 1.66
C GLY A 356 -22.52 -20.56 0.59
N ALA A 357 -22.90 -20.42 -0.68
CA ALA A 357 -22.30 -21.16 -1.78
C ALA A 357 -20.84 -20.74 -2.04
N CYS A 358 -20.11 -21.59 -2.75
CA CYS A 358 -18.77 -21.25 -3.23
C CYS A 358 -18.82 -20.04 -4.16
N ARG A 359 -17.90 -19.09 -3.96
CA ARG A 359 -17.72 -17.93 -4.84
C ARG A 359 -16.96 -18.33 -6.10
N GLU A 360 -17.28 -17.67 -7.20
CA GLU A 360 -16.56 -17.77 -8.47
C GLU A 360 -16.05 -16.37 -8.88
N GLN A 361 -14.74 -16.20 -9.06
CA GLN A 361 -14.17 -14.95 -9.53
C GLN A 361 -14.37 -14.80 -11.04
N GLN A 362 -14.88 -13.64 -11.46
CA GLN A 362 -15.22 -13.35 -12.86
C GLN A 362 -14.15 -12.49 -13.52
N THR A 363 -13.60 -11.50 -12.81
CA THR A 363 -12.53 -10.64 -13.32
C THR A 363 -11.23 -10.87 -12.56
N PHE A 364 -10.09 -10.73 -13.23
CA PHE A 364 -8.76 -11.01 -12.67
C PHE A 364 -7.77 -9.86 -12.91
N PHE A 365 -8.25 -8.62 -12.89
CA PHE A 365 -7.41 -7.46 -13.17
C PHE A 365 -6.57 -7.05 -11.95
N SER A 366 -5.39 -6.49 -12.24
CA SER A 366 -4.55 -5.81 -11.24
C SER A 366 -5.12 -4.46 -10.83
N GLU A 367 -5.92 -3.83 -11.70
CA GLU A 367 -6.64 -2.58 -11.43
C GLU A 367 -8.04 -2.86 -10.85
N PRO A 368 -8.56 -1.98 -9.98
CA PRO A 368 -9.84 -2.19 -9.34
C PRO A 368 -11.01 -2.07 -10.33
N VAL A 369 -11.99 -2.96 -10.14
CA VAL A 369 -13.24 -3.04 -10.90
C VAL A 369 -14.44 -2.67 -10.02
N TYR A 370 -15.34 -1.86 -10.58
CA TYR A 370 -16.50 -1.29 -9.91
C TYR A 370 -17.79 -1.51 -10.72
N ASP A 371 -18.93 -1.42 -10.03
CA ASP A 371 -20.27 -1.25 -10.61
C ASP A 371 -20.65 -2.22 -11.76
N ALA A 372 -20.46 -3.53 -11.55
CA ALA A 372 -20.90 -4.52 -12.52
C ALA A 372 -22.43 -4.65 -12.57
N LEU A 373 -23.04 -4.47 -13.74
CA LEU A 373 -24.49 -4.60 -13.96
C LEU A 373 -24.79 -5.61 -15.06
N TRP A 374 -25.63 -6.59 -14.72
CA TRP A 374 -26.03 -7.66 -15.63
C TRP A 374 -26.86 -7.09 -16.78
N GLN A 375 -26.59 -7.53 -18.00
CA GLN A 375 -27.41 -7.16 -19.15
C GLN A 375 -28.77 -7.87 -19.07
N PRO A 376 -29.90 -7.15 -18.97
CA PRO A 376 -31.22 -7.78 -19.00
C PRO A 376 -31.39 -8.62 -20.27
N GLY A 377 -31.86 -9.86 -20.13
CA GLY A 377 -32.02 -10.80 -21.26
C GLY A 377 -30.71 -11.28 -21.91
N GLY A 378 -29.56 -10.73 -21.52
CA GLY A 378 -28.25 -11.05 -22.08
C GLY A 378 -27.52 -12.18 -21.35
N ARG A 379 -26.26 -12.38 -21.75
CA ARG A 379 -25.36 -13.44 -21.23
C ARG A 379 -24.13 -12.91 -20.51
N GLY A 380 -24.09 -11.62 -20.18
CA GLY A 380 -22.92 -10.97 -19.60
C GLY A 380 -23.25 -9.71 -18.83
N PHE A 381 -22.23 -8.97 -18.45
CA PHE A 381 -22.39 -7.76 -17.64
C PHE A 381 -21.42 -6.65 -18.06
N ALA A 382 -21.87 -5.41 -17.95
CA ALA A 382 -21.01 -4.24 -18.10
C ALA A 382 -20.43 -3.83 -16.74
N TYR A 383 -19.21 -3.27 -16.72
CA TYR A 383 -18.54 -2.84 -15.50
C TYR A 383 -17.59 -1.65 -15.76
N LEU A 384 -17.23 -0.94 -14.68
CA LEU A 384 -16.26 0.14 -14.70
C LEU A 384 -14.90 -0.37 -14.22
N LYS A 385 -13.83 0.02 -14.90
CA LYS A 385 -12.46 -0.35 -14.52
C LYS A 385 -11.58 0.90 -14.47
N ASP A 386 -10.78 1.02 -13.41
CA ASP A 386 -9.80 2.09 -13.26
C ASP A 386 -8.52 1.84 -14.07
N THR A 387 -7.70 2.88 -14.20
CA THR A 387 -6.36 2.83 -14.79
C THR A 387 -5.36 3.55 -13.88
N GLY A 388 -4.45 2.81 -13.27
CA GLY A 388 -3.30 3.34 -12.53
C GLY A 388 -3.68 4.11 -11.26
N GLY A 389 -4.82 3.77 -10.65
CA GLY A 389 -5.36 4.49 -9.49
C GLY A 389 -5.80 5.93 -9.78
N SER A 390 -5.88 6.36 -11.05
CA SER A 390 -6.19 7.75 -11.42
C SER A 390 -7.68 8.12 -11.33
N GLU A 391 -8.53 7.18 -10.92
CA GLU A 391 -9.99 7.23 -11.02
C GLU A 391 -10.50 7.58 -12.43
N LYS A 392 -9.74 7.26 -13.47
CA LYS A 392 -10.16 7.44 -14.88
C LYS A 392 -10.87 6.17 -15.35
N PHE A 393 -12.10 6.00 -14.88
CA PHE A 393 -12.89 4.83 -15.19
C PHE A 393 -13.25 4.76 -16.67
N SER A 394 -13.19 3.55 -17.21
CA SER A 394 -13.71 3.22 -18.54
C SER A 394 -14.71 2.07 -18.45
N VAL A 395 -15.66 2.04 -19.40
CA VAL A 395 -16.73 1.04 -19.44
C VAL A 395 -16.26 -0.16 -20.25
N PHE A 396 -16.46 -1.35 -19.70
CA PHE A 396 -16.19 -2.62 -20.35
C PHE A 396 -17.42 -3.53 -20.27
N TYR A 397 -17.49 -4.51 -21.16
CA TYR A 397 -18.47 -5.60 -21.11
C TYR A 397 -17.74 -6.94 -21.03
N MET A 398 -18.14 -7.79 -20.09
CA MET A 398 -17.68 -9.17 -20.00
C MET A 398 -18.75 -10.11 -20.52
N ASP A 399 -18.36 -10.95 -21.46
CA ASP A 399 -19.17 -12.05 -21.95
C ASP A 399 -18.88 -13.32 -21.13
N MET A 400 -19.90 -13.87 -20.45
CA MET A 400 -19.69 -14.98 -19.51
C MET A 400 -19.50 -16.34 -20.17
N GLU A 401 -19.89 -16.48 -21.44
CA GLU A 401 -19.76 -17.75 -22.17
C GLU A 401 -18.34 -17.91 -22.70
N SER A 402 -17.80 -16.85 -23.31
CA SER A 402 -16.44 -16.82 -23.84
C SER A 402 -15.38 -16.44 -22.80
N GLY A 403 -15.77 -15.73 -21.73
CA GLY A 403 -14.85 -15.12 -20.76
C GLY A 403 -14.11 -13.90 -21.31
N LEU A 404 -14.48 -13.39 -22.48
CA LEU A 404 -13.83 -12.25 -23.12
C LEU A 404 -14.36 -10.90 -22.58
N HIS A 405 -13.46 -9.92 -22.55
CA HIS A 405 -13.75 -8.56 -22.12
C HIS A 405 -13.60 -7.58 -23.29
N TYR A 406 -14.58 -6.71 -23.48
CA TYR A 406 -14.63 -5.75 -24.58
C TYR A 406 -14.71 -4.33 -24.05
N PRO A 407 -13.85 -3.39 -24.52
CA PRO A 407 -14.02 -1.98 -24.20
C PRO A 407 -15.31 -1.46 -24.84
N VAL A 408 -16.13 -0.76 -24.06
CA VAL A 408 -17.40 -0.18 -24.50
C VAL A 408 -17.28 1.34 -24.64
N SER A 409 -16.49 1.99 -23.77
CA SER A 409 -16.29 3.43 -23.89
C SER A 409 -15.53 3.79 -25.18
N ARG A 410 -15.94 4.89 -25.83
CA ARG A 410 -15.41 5.30 -27.15
C ARG A 410 -13.92 5.58 -27.10
N THR A 411 -13.46 6.21 -26.02
CA THR A 411 -12.03 6.43 -25.75
C THR A 411 -11.67 5.96 -24.34
N GLN A 412 -10.36 5.91 -24.08
CA GLN A 412 -9.79 5.70 -22.75
C GLN A 412 -9.15 6.99 -22.19
N LYS A 413 -9.45 8.16 -22.82
CA LYS A 413 -8.82 9.45 -22.49
C LYS A 413 -9.63 10.31 -21.51
N GLY A 414 -10.94 10.07 -21.42
CA GLY A 414 -11.84 10.71 -20.45
C GLY A 414 -12.12 9.85 -19.24
N ARG A 415 -12.97 10.36 -18.35
CA ARG A 415 -13.55 9.59 -17.25
C ARG A 415 -14.99 9.26 -17.59
N CYS A 416 -15.34 7.98 -17.50
CA CYS A 416 -16.72 7.51 -17.61
C CYS A 416 -17.39 7.42 -16.22
N GLY A 417 -18.71 7.53 -16.21
CA GLY A 417 -19.55 7.25 -15.05
C GLY A 417 -20.87 6.59 -15.46
N ALA A 418 -21.51 5.95 -14.47
CA ALA A 418 -22.71 5.11 -14.57
C ALA A 418 -22.69 4.03 -15.66
N ILE A 419 -23.46 2.98 -15.40
CA ILE A 419 -23.83 1.95 -16.36
C ILE A 419 -25.33 1.83 -16.22
N LEU A 420 -26.09 2.11 -17.28
CA LEU A 420 -27.55 2.03 -17.26
C LEU A 420 -28.03 1.25 -18.46
N TRP A 421 -28.51 0.03 -18.23
CA TRP A 421 -29.17 -0.77 -19.24
C TRP A 421 -30.59 -0.24 -19.49
N ASN A 422 -31.01 -0.24 -20.75
CA ASN A 422 -32.43 -0.24 -21.05
C ASN A 422 -33.07 -1.54 -20.52
N GLU A 423 -34.38 -1.54 -20.28
CA GLU A 423 -35.09 -2.67 -19.68
C GLU A 423 -34.92 -3.99 -20.45
N ASP A 424 -34.85 -3.92 -21.77
CA ASP A 424 -34.69 -5.06 -22.68
C ASP A 424 -33.23 -5.47 -22.90
N GLY A 425 -32.28 -4.74 -22.30
CA GLY A 425 -30.84 -4.94 -22.49
C GLY A 425 -30.31 -4.63 -23.89
N SER A 426 -31.13 -4.06 -24.78
CA SER A 426 -30.75 -3.76 -26.17
C SER A 426 -29.89 -2.51 -26.31
N SER A 427 -29.74 -1.71 -25.25
CA SER A 427 -28.92 -0.51 -25.25
C SER A 427 -28.33 -0.24 -23.88
N LEU A 428 -27.11 0.29 -23.87
CA LEU A 428 -26.40 0.72 -22.67
C LEU A 428 -26.13 2.22 -22.72
N CYS A 429 -26.46 2.93 -21.65
CA CYS A 429 -26.16 4.33 -21.46
C CYS A 429 -25.05 4.54 -20.42
N TYR A 430 -24.13 5.46 -20.71
CA TYR A 430 -23.10 5.97 -19.79
C TYR A 430 -22.84 7.45 -20.08
N TYR A 431 -22.07 8.11 -19.22
CA TYR A 431 -21.64 9.50 -19.44
C TYR A 431 -20.13 9.64 -19.32
N SER A 432 -19.53 10.59 -20.02
CA SER A 432 -18.06 10.72 -20.09
C SER A 432 -17.59 12.16 -20.28
N THR A 433 -16.39 12.46 -19.78
CA THR A 433 -15.67 13.72 -20.04
C THR A 433 -14.73 13.67 -21.23
N GLU A 434 -14.77 12.61 -22.05
CA GLU A 434 -13.78 12.38 -23.10
C GLU A 434 -13.68 13.47 -24.17
N ARG A 435 -14.70 14.31 -24.34
CA ARG A 435 -14.69 15.41 -25.32
C ARG A 435 -13.66 16.48 -24.99
N ASN A 436 -13.53 16.88 -23.72
CA ASN A 436 -12.66 17.98 -23.31
C ASN A 436 -12.08 17.89 -21.88
N GLY A 437 -12.33 16.79 -21.15
CA GLY A 437 -11.87 16.56 -19.79
C GLY A 437 -12.63 17.34 -18.70
N LYS A 438 -13.66 18.11 -19.07
CA LYS A 438 -14.44 18.96 -18.15
C LYS A 438 -15.93 18.65 -18.19
N ASP A 439 -16.51 18.71 -19.38
CA ASP A 439 -17.94 18.62 -19.58
C ASP A 439 -18.37 17.16 -19.72
N TRP A 440 -19.51 16.83 -19.12
CA TRP A 440 -20.05 15.48 -19.15
C TRP A 440 -21.10 15.34 -20.26
N ASP A 441 -20.79 14.49 -21.24
CA ASP A 441 -21.69 14.15 -22.34
C ASP A 441 -22.31 12.77 -22.12
N ILE A 442 -23.51 12.54 -22.68
CA ILE A 442 -24.25 11.27 -22.55
C ILE A 442 -24.08 10.43 -23.81
N TYR A 443 -23.76 9.16 -23.62
CA TYR A 443 -23.49 8.18 -24.65
C TYR A 443 -24.49 7.04 -24.59
N ILE A 444 -24.86 6.50 -25.75
CA ILE A 444 -25.60 5.25 -25.87
C ILE A 444 -24.85 4.30 -26.81
N VAL A 445 -24.81 3.03 -26.44
CA VAL A 445 -24.29 1.93 -27.24
C VAL A 445 -25.42 0.96 -27.53
N ASP A 446 -25.51 0.52 -28.78
CA ASP A 446 -26.46 -0.49 -29.22
C ASP A 446 -25.92 -1.90 -28.89
N PHE A 447 -26.74 -2.70 -28.24
CA PHE A 447 -26.49 -4.08 -27.83
C PHE A 447 -27.55 -5.05 -28.39
N SER A 448 -28.40 -4.61 -29.32
CA SER A 448 -29.52 -5.39 -29.88
C SER A 448 -29.06 -6.66 -30.63
N THR A 449 -27.88 -6.63 -31.22
CA THR A 449 -27.31 -7.76 -31.97
C THR A 449 -26.27 -8.48 -31.12
N HIS A 450 -26.64 -9.65 -30.59
CA HIS A 450 -25.88 -10.41 -29.59
C HIS A 450 -24.62 -11.11 -30.16
N HIS A 451 -24.02 -10.59 -31.23
CA HIS A 451 -22.88 -11.22 -31.90
C HIS A 451 -21.55 -10.59 -31.48
N GLU A 452 -20.60 -11.44 -31.09
CA GLU A 452 -19.25 -11.05 -30.62
C GLU A 452 -18.50 -10.10 -31.58
N ARG A 453 -18.68 -10.28 -32.90
CA ARG A 453 -18.10 -9.39 -33.93
C ARG A 453 -18.70 -7.98 -33.93
N GLN A 454 -19.95 -7.79 -33.49
CA GLN A 454 -20.62 -6.50 -33.47
C GLN A 454 -20.34 -5.70 -32.20
N LEU A 455 -20.10 -6.35 -31.05
CA LEU A 455 -19.66 -5.64 -29.84
C LEU A 455 -18.32 -4.92 -30.04
N GLN A 456 -17.43 -5.49 -30.85
CA GLN A 456 -16.16 -4.85 -31.22
C GLN A 456 -16.32 -3.68 -32.21
N THR A 457 -17.43 -3.61 -32.95
CA THR A 457 -17.67 -2.59 -33.99
C THR A 457 -18.76 -1.57 -33.61
N SER A 458 -19.47 -1.79 -32.51
CA SER A 458 -20.51 -0.89 -32.01
C SER A 458 -19.87 0.36 -31.45
N VAL A 459 -19.96 1.46 -32.21
CA VAL A 459 -19.41 2.75 -31.81
C VAL A 459 -20.43 3.48 -30.93
N PRO A 460 -20.08 3.87 -29.69
CA PRO A 460 -20.95 4.68 -28.86
C PRO A 460 -21.34 5.98 -29.55
N ARG A 461 -22.63 6.29 -29.60
CA ARG A 461 -23.15 7.57 -30.10
C ARG A 461 -23.35 8.55 -28.95
N ILE A 462 -22.95 9.80 -29.17
CA ILE A 462 -23.31 10.90 -28.28
C ILE A 462 -24.79 11.21 -28.53
N VAL A 463 -25.58 11.22 -27.47
CA VAL A 463 -27.01 11.61 -27.53
C VAL A 463 -27.26 12.98 -26.92
N PHE A 464 -26.37 13.44 -26.04
CA PHE A 464 -26.45 14.77 -25.43
C PHE A 464 -25.05 15.32 -25.14
N GLU A 465 -24.77 16.53 -25.63
CA GLU A 465 -23.58 17.30 -25.29
C GLU A 465 -23.94 18.33 -24.22
N GLY A 466 -23.45 18.11 -23.00
CA GLY A 466 -23.73 18.97 -21.86
C GLY A 466 -22.62 19.99 -21.62
N GLN A 467 -22.95 21.12 -21.01
CA GLN A 467 -21.95 21.95 -20.34
C GLN A 467 -22.00 21.70 -18.83
N GLY A 468 -20.84 21.48 -18.20
CA GLY A 468 -20.74 21.16 -16.79
C GLY A 468 -21.11 19.70 -16.48
N SER A 469 -21.73 19.47 -15.31
CA SER A 469 -21.99 18.12 -14.79
C SER A 469 -23.38 17.61 -15.16
N TRP A 470 -23.42 16.63 -16.04
CA TRP A 470 -24.62 15.91 -16.47
C TRP A 470 -24.44 14.43 -16.23
N SER A 471 -25.49 13.78 -15.75
CA SER A 471 -25.50 12.34 -15.47
C SER A 471 -26.87 11.75 -15.77
N PRO A 472 -26.96 10.56 -16.38
CA PRO A 472 -28.22 9.86 -16.52
C PRO A 472 -28.58 9.18 -15.19
N MET A 473 -29.87 9.21 -14.83
CA MET A 473 -30.40 8.70 -13.56
C MET A 473 -31.18 7.39 -13.76
N ASP A 474 -31.88 7.26 -14.88
CA ASP A 474 -32.62 6.07 -15.27
C ASP A 474 -32.87 6.06 -16.78
N PHE A 475 -33.00 4.86 -17.35
CA PHE A 475 -33.22 4.65 -18.78
C PHE A 475 -34.39 3.69 -19.00
N TYR A 476 -35.42 4.15 -19.70
CA TYR A 476 -36.57 3.32 -20.02
C TYR A 476 -37.13 3.60 -21.42
N GLN A 477 -37.12 2.56 -22.27
CA GLN A 477 -37.55 2.64 -23.68
C GLN A 477 -36.74 3.72 -24.43
N SER A 478 -37.39 4.75 -24.97
CA SER A 478 -36.73 5.87 -25.64
C SER A 478 -36.53 7.09 -24.72
N ARG A 479 -36.66 6.95 -23.39
CA ARG A 479 -36.62 8.08 -22.44
C ARG A 479 -35.46 7.97 -21.47
N LEU A 480 -34.77 9.09 -21.27
CA LEU A 480 -33.73 9.24 -20.26
C LEU A 480 -34.13 10.29 -19.22
N LEU A 481 -33.93 9.96 -17.95
CA LEU A 481 -33.88 10.95 -16.88
C LEU A 481 -32.44 11.45 -16.75
N LEU A 482 -32.24 12.76 -16.90
CA LEU A 482 -30.93 13.39 -16.81
C LEU A 482 -30.90 14.37 -15.63
N ARG A 483 -29.86 14.26 -14.81
CA ARG A 483 -29.56 15.22 -13.75
C ARG A 483 -28.45 16.16 -14.21
N ASN A 484 -28.71 17.46 -14.13
CA ASN A 484 -27.69 18.49 -14.12
C ASN A 484 -27.29 18.80 -12.68
N PHE A 485 -26.05 18.52 -12.32
CA PHE A 485 -25.54 18.72 -10.96
C PHE A 485 -24.76 20.03 -10.87
N ILE A 486 -25.14 20.90 -9.93
CA ILE A 486 -24.44 22.17 -9.68
C ILE A 486 -23.60 22.05 -8.40
N SER A 487 -24.22 21.61 -7.31
CA SER A 487 -23.59 21.33 -6.01
C SER A 487 -24.42 20.30 -5.23
N SER A 488 -23.97 19.91 -4.04
CA SER A 488 -24.72 19.04 -3.13
C SER A 488 -26.08 19.58 -2.70
N GLU A 489 -26.30 20.88 -2.84
CA GLU A 489 -27.55 21.57 -2.50
C GLU A 489 -28.41 21.89 -3.72
N GLU A 490 -27.88 21.70 -4.93
CA GLU A 490 -28.51 22.22 -6.15
C GLU A 490 -28.30 21.30 -7.35
N SER A 491 -29.40 20.78 -7.86
CA SER A 491 -29.45 20.03 -9.13
C SER A 491 -30.82 20.12 -9.78
N TYR A 492 -30.86 19.82 -11.07
CA TYR A 492 -32.05 19.91 -11.89
C TYR A 492 -32.32 18.59 -12.62
N LEU A 493 -33.58 18.19 -12.70
CA LEU A 493 -34.00 16.97 -13.39
C LEU A 493 -34.67 17.30 -14.73
N TYR A 494 -34.24 16.59 -15.76
CA TYR A 494 -34.77 16.68 -17.12
C TYR A 494 -35.20 15.32 -17.62
N LEU A 495 -36.29 15.29 -18.38
CA LEU A 495 -36.72 14.14 -19.18
C LEU A 495 -36.34 14.39 -20.64
N MET A 496 -35.59 13.48 -21.25
CA MET A 496 -35.18 13.54 -22.65
C MET A 496 -35.84 12.44 -23.48
N ASP A 497 -36.31 12.76 -24.70
CA ASP A 497 -36.73 11.79 -25.71
C ASP A 497 -35.59 11.46 -26.68
N LEU A 498 -35.19 10.21 -26.78
CA LEU A 498 -34.18 9.76 -27.74
C LEU A 498 -34.69 9.73 -29.18
N ASN A 499 -36.02 9.67 -29.38
CA ASN A 499 -36.62 9.72 -30.71
C ASN A 499 -36.76 11.16 -31.22
N ASN A 500 -36.74 12.13 -30.31
CA ASN A 500 -36.72 13.55 -30.64
C ASN A 500 -35.82 14.30 -29.65
N PRO A 501 -34.49 14.25 -29.82
CA PRO A 501 -33.52 14.80 -28.87
C PRO A 501 -33.66 16.30 -28.60
N SER A 502 -34.35 17.03 -29.48
CA SER A 502 -34.67 18.45 -29.26
C SER A 502 -35.80 18.66 -28.24
N MET A 503 -36.55 17.62 -27.89
CA MET A 503 -37.59 17.65 -26.87
C MET A 503 -37.06 17.13 -25.54
N TRP A 504 -36.98 18.06 -24.59
CA TRP A 504 -36.67 17.80 -23.21
C TRP A 504 -37.52 18.68 -22.31
N VAL A 505 -37.98 18.11 -21.21
CA VAL A 505 -38.86 18.78 -20.25
C VAL A 505 -38.15 18.85 -18.91
N SER A 506 -38.10 20.05 -18.32
CA SER A 506 -37.67 20.20 -16.92
C SER A 506 -38.77 19.65 -16.02
N ILE A 507 -38.44 18.62 -15.22
CA ILE A 507 -39.39 17.93 -14.34
C ILE A 507 -39.52 18.71 -13.02
N LEU A 508 -38.42 19.27 -12.55
CA LEU A 508 -38.38 20.16 -11.40
C LEU A 508 -37.49 21.37 -11.72
N PRO A 509 -38.10 22.51 -12.13
CA PRO A 509 -37.44 23.78 -11.98
C PRO A 509 -37.36 24.11 -10.48
N SER A 510 -36.31 24.82 -10.07
CA SER A 510 -36.14 25.32 -8.70
C SER A 510 -37.44 25.96 -8.19
N VAL A 511 -37.91 25.56 -7.00
CA VAL A 511 -39.20 26.00 -6.44
C VAL A 511 -39.10 27.50 -6.13
N GLU A 512 -39.97 28.33 -6.69
CA GLU A 512 -40.10 29.73 -6.24
C GLU A 512 -40.60 29.74 -4.79
N SER A 513 -39.81 30.29 -3.86
CA SER A 513 -40.26 30.50 -2.49
C SER A 513 -41.00 31.84 -2.34
N GLU A 514 -41.89 31.94 -1.36
CA GLU A 514 -42.54 33.20 -0.99
C GLU A 514 -41.46 34.24 -0.65
N GLY A 515 -41.31 35.26 -1.51
CA GLY A 515 -40.25 36.27 -1.42
C GLY A 515 -39.34 36.40 -2.64
N GLY A 516 -39.55 35.60 -3.69
CA GLY A 516 -38.86 35.74 -4.98
C GLY A 516 -37.43 35.18 -5.02
N THR A 517 -37.05 34.41 -4.01
CA THR A 517 -35.83 33.58 -4.05
C THR A 517 -36.21 32.14 -4.44
N THR A 518 -35.56 31.57 -5.43
CA THR A 518 -35.75 30.16 -5.77
C THR A 518 -35.10 29.29 -4.69
N ALA A 519 -35.88 28.48 -4.00
CA ALA A 519 -35.36 27.50 -3.05
C ALA A 519 -34.57 26.44 -3.84
N LYS A 520 -33.28 26.33 -3.51
CA LYS A 520 -32.42 25.29 -4.07
C LYS A 520 -32.85 23.92 -3.58
N SER A 521 -32.67 22.92 -4.43
CA SER A 521 -32.92 21.52 -4.08
C SER A 521 -31.89 20.61 -4.76
N ALA A 522 -31.51 19.56 -4.06
CA ALA A 522 -30.66 18.49 -4.52
C ALA A 522 -31.45 17.20 -4.77
N ILE A 523 -31.04 16.48 -5.82
CA ILE A 523 -31.65 15.24 -6.27
C ILE A 523 -30.63 14.10 -6.10
N SER A 524 -31.00 13.14 -5.26
CA SER A 524 -30.19 11.95 -5.00
C SER A 524 -30.55 10.83 -5.97
N PHE A 525 -31.84 10.60 -6.23
CA PHE A 525 -32.31 9.53 -7.12
C PHE A 525 -33.53 9.96 -7.91
N ALA A 526 -33.64 9.48 -9.15
CA ALA A 526 -34.84 9.60 -9.96
C ALA A 526 -34.99 8.32 -10.81
N LYS A 527 -36.13 7.63 -10.71
CA LYS A 527 -36.38 6.37 -11.43
C LYS A 527 -37.80 6.29 -11.97
N PHE A 528 -37.99 5.66 -13.12
CA PHE A 528 -39.33 5.39 -13.65
C PHE A 528 -40.01 4.27 -12.86
N LEU A 529 -41.24 4.51 -12.43
CA LEU A 529 -42.16 3.48 -11.93
C LEU A 529 -42.94 2.95 -13.13
N LYS A 530 -42.48 1.84 -13.70
CA LYS A 530 -42.96 1.36 -15.01
C LYS A 530 -44.26 0.54 -14.87
N VAL A 531 -45.32 1.22 -14.44
CA VAL A 531 -46.67 0.68 -14.26
C VAL A 531 -47.52 0.70 -15.55
N SER A 532 -46.90 0.97 -16.70
CA SER A 532 -47.55 1.08 -18.01
C SER A 532 -46.59 0.62 -19.11
N GLU A 533 -47.12 -0.01 -20.16
CA GLU A 533 -46.34 -0.38 -21.35
C GLU A 533 -45.80 0.84 -22.11
N LYS A 534 -46.46 1.98 -21.99
CA LYS A 534 -45.98 3.23 -22.57
C LYS A 534 -45.30 4.07 -21.50
N VAL A 535 -44.02 4.38 -21.70
CA VAL A 535 -43.21 5.22 -20.80
C VAL A 535 -43.81 6.59 -20.53
N GLU A 536 -44.55 7.17 -21.50
CA GLU A 536 -45.24 8.45 -21.37
C GLU A 536 -46.32 8.48 -20.27
N ASN A 537 -46.71 7.30 -19.76
CA ASN A 537 -47.68 7.15 -18.68
C ASN A 537 -47.04 6.59 -17.39
N CYS A 538 -45.71 6.48 -17.31
CA CYS A 538 -45.00 5.95 -16.16
C CYS A 538 -44.60 7.07 -15.18
N PRO A 539 -45.11 7.06 -13.94
CA PRO A 539 -44.69 8.00 -12.90
C PRO A 539 -43.18 7.92 -12.61
N ILE A 540 -42.65 8.94 -11.93
CA ILE A 540 -41.25 9.04 -11.55
C ILE A 540 -41.16 9.02 -10.02
N ALA A 541 -40.41 8.07 -9.48
CA ALA A 541 -39.95 8.07 -8.09
C ALA A 541 -38.74 9.00 -7.98
N LEU A 542 -38.90 10.09 -7.26
CA LEU A 542 -37.89 11.13 -7.08
C LEU A 542 -37.50 11.26 -5.62
N VAL A 543 -36.20 11.18 -5.33
CA VAL A 543 -35.63 11.45 -4.02
C VAL A 543 -34.93 12.82 -4.05
N SER A 544 -35.50 13.79 -3.34
CA SER A 544 -34.97 15.15 -3.25
C SER A 544 -35.28 15.80 -1.90
N ASP A 545 -34.52 16.84 -1.57
CA ASP A 545 -34.72 17.70 -0.38
C ASP A 545 -35.59 18.94 -0.68
N ALA A 546 -36.29 18.94 -1.82
CA ALA A 546 -37.11 20.07 -2.25
C ALA A 546 -38.17 20.37 -1.18
N GLY A 547 -38.18 21.59 -0.64
CA GLY A 547 -39.10 22.00 0.43
C GLY A 547 -38.86 21.37 1.81
N GLU A 548 -37.87 20.50 1.97
CA GLU A 548 -37.60 19.74 3.21
C GLU A 548 -36.13 19.88 3.65
N ASP A 549 -35.81 19.51 4.88
CA ASP A 549 -34.41 19.46 5.34
C ASP A 549 -33.71 18.16 4.91
N PHE A 550 -34.45 17.06 4.78
CA PHE A 550 -33.95 15.75 4.39
C PHE A 550 -34.39 15.35 2.98
N HIS A 551 -33.61 14.49 2.33
CA HIS A 551 -33.99 13.84 1.09
C HIS A 551 -35.16 12.87 1.29
N THR A 552 -36.33 13.23 0.75
CA THR A 552 -37.57 12.45 0.84
C THR A 552 -37.98 11.89 -0.52
N LEU A 553 -38.77 10.81 -0.51
CA LEU A 553 -39.27 10.17 -1.73
C LEU A 553 -40.64 10.75 -2.11
N ARG A 554 -40.73 11.31 -3.31
CA ARG A 554 -41.97 11.79 -3.93
C ARG A 554 -42.22 11.07 -5.24
N ILE A 555 -43.49 10.78 -5.50
CA ILE A 555 -43.93 10.24 -6.77
C ILE A 555 -44.52 11.38 -7.58
N HIS A 556 -43.94 11.59 -8.76
CA HIS A 556 -44.38 12.58 -9.74
C HIS A 556 -45.03 11.87 -10.93
N ASP A 557 -45.91 12.57 -11.63
CA ASP A 557 -46.36 12.12 -12.93
C ASP A 557 -45.20 12.16 -13.96
N PRO A 558 -45.37 11.60 -15.16
CA PRO A 558 -44.32 11.54 -16.17
C PRO A 558 -43.77 12.92 -16.60
N PHE A 559 -44.50 14.01 -16.33
CA PHE A 559 -44.13 15.38 -16.70
C PHE A 559 -43.61 16.20 -15.51
N GLY A 560 -43.53 15.61 -14.31
CA GLY A 560 -42.97 16.22 -13.11
C GLY A 560 -43.97 16.83 -12.15
N LYS A 561 -45.27 16.71 -12.39
CA LYS A 561 -46.26 17.16 -11.41
C LYS A 561 -46.26 16.22 -10.19
N PRO A 562 -46.13 16.73 -8.96
CA PRO A 562 -46.18 15.88 -7.77
C PRO A 562 -47.55 15.21 -7.64
N LEU A 563 -47.55 13.90 -7.39
CA LEU A 563 -48.76 13.09 -7.17
C LEU A 563 -48.93 12.72 -5.70
N THR A 564 -47.87 12.22 -5.05
CA THR A 564 -47.87 11.86 -3.64
C THR A 564 -46.47 11.90 -3.06
N GLN A 565 -46.35 12.19 -1.76
CA GLN A 565 -45.13 11.99 -0.99
C GLN A 565 -45.20 10.63 -0.27
N VAL A 566 -44.09 9.91 -0.18
CA VAL A 566 -43.99 8.66 0.57
C VAL A 566 -43.48 9.00 1.96
N GLU A 567 -44.34 8.86 2.97
CA GLU A 567 -44.01 9.14 4.36
C GLU A 567 -43.37 7.93 5.04
N THR A 568 -42.34 8.19 5.85
CA THR A 568 -41.69 7.20 6.73
C THR A 568 -41.89 7.59 8.19
N ASN A 569 -41.84 6.60 9.08
CA ASN A 569 -41.81 6.81 10.54
C ASN A 569 -40.42 7.22 11.06
N VAL A 570 -39.47 7.45 10.16
CA VAL A 570 -38.06 7.71 10.45
C VAL A 570 -37.68 9.02 9.78
N SER A 571 -37.08 9.94 10.54
CA SER A 571 -36.49 11.16 10.01
C SER A 571 -35.05 10.89 9.59
N GLY A 572 -34.72 11.14 8.33
CA GLY A 572 -33.39 10.91 7.79
C GLY A 572 -33.35 11.01 6.27
N ASP A 573 -32.14 11.05 5.71
CA ASP A 573 -31.94 11.12 4.26
C ASP A 573 -32.17 9.75 3.62
N ILE A 574 -32.97 9.69 2.56
CA ILE A 574 -33.01 8.50 1.71
C ILE A 574 -31.73 8.44 0.87
N GLU A 575 -30.88 7.44 1.17
CA GLU A 575 -29.54 7.30 0.57
C GLU A 575 -29.41 6.12 -0.41
N GLU A 576 -30.45 5.30 -0.55
CA GLU A 576 -30.49 4.22 -1.54
C GLU A 576 -31.90 4.10 -2.12
N LEU A 577 -32.01 3.83 -3.43
CA LEU A 577 -33.28 3.55 -4.10
C LEU A 577 -33.08 2.48 -5.18
N ALA A 578 -33.92 1.45 -5.17
CA ALA A 578 -34.06 0.46 -6.22
C ALA A 578 -35.52 0.38 -6.67
N VAL A 579 -35.75 0.23 -7.98
CA VAL A 579 -37.09 0.10 -8.57
C VAL A 579 -37.07 -1.07 -9.55
N ALA A 580 -38.15 -1.86 -9.57
CA ALA A 580 -38.38 -2.93 -10.52
C ALA A 580 -39.87 -3.09 -10.83
N ASN A 581 -40.18 -3.73 -11.95
CA ASN A 581 -41.56 -4.05 -12.32
C ASN A 581 -41.98 -5.40 -11.77
N TYR A 582 -43.17 -5.46 -11.20
CA TYR A 582 -43.77 -6.72 -10.80
C TYR A 582 -44.27 -7.50 -12.03
N TRP A 583 -44.39 -8.81 -11.92
CA TRP A 583 -44.85 -9.70 -13.00
C TRP A 583 -46.22 -9.34 -13.58
N THR A 584 -47.06 -8.67 -12.79
CA THR A 584 -48.37 -8.19 -13.25
C THR A 584 -48.18 -6.83 -13.94
N PRO A 585 -48.59 -6.67 -15.22
CA PRO A 585 -48.68 -5.35 -15.81
C PRO A 585 -49.56 -4.47 -14.91
N ASN A 586 -49.11 -3.25 -14.62
CA ASN A 586 -49.72 -2.26 -13.70
C ASN A 586 -49.22 -2.22 -12.23
N CYS A 587 -48.13 -2.91 -11.88
CA CYS A 587 -47.52 -2.79 -10.54
C CYS A 587 -45.99 -2.62 -10.62
N SER A 588 -45.46 -1.62 -9.90
CA SER A 588 -44.03 -1.45 -9.68
C SER A 588 -43.70 -1.62 -8.21
N VAL A 589 -42.57 -2.26 -7.91
CA VAL A 589 -42.04 -2.40 -6.56
C VAL A 589 -40.79 -1.54 -6.45
N PHE A 590 -40.60 -0.92 -5.30
CA PHE A 590 -39.42 -0.12 -5.02
C PHE A 590 -38.93 -0.39 -3.60
N ALA A 591 -37.63 -0.27 -3.39
CA ALA A 591 -37.02 -0.38 -2.08
C ALA A 591 -36.11 0.81 -1.86
N PHE A 592 -36.05 1.31 -0.63
CA PHE A 592 -35.19 2.42 -0.28
C PHE A 592 -34.68 2.30 1.15
N ALA A 593 -33.52 2.90 1.43
CA ALA A 593 -32.92 2.92 2.75
C ALA A 593 -32.82 4.35 3.28
N VAL A 594 -33.30 4.57 4.51
CA VAL A 594 -33.25 5.86 5.21
C VAL A 594 -32.07 5.86 6.16
N ASN A 595 -31.15 6.81 6.00
CA ASN A 595 -30.07 7.08 6.92
C ASN A 595 -30.54 8.01 8.04
N ASN A 596 -30.73 7.45 9.23
CA ASN A 596 -31.00 8.20 10.45
C ASN A 596 -29.72 8.27 11.28
N ARG A 597 -28.95 9.35 11.11
CA ARG A 597 -27.77 9.66 11.92
C ARG A 597 -26.73 8.52 11.95
N GLY A 598 -26.54 7.86 10.80
CA GLY A 598 -25.58 6.77 10.60
C GLY A 598 -26.14 5.36 10.82
N SER A 599 -27.41 5.23 11.18
CA SER A 599 -28.14 3.95 11.22
C SER A 599 -29.19 3.89 10.12
N PHE A 600 -29.21 2.79 9.37
CA PHE A 600 -30.04 2.64 8.19
C PHE A 600 -31.26 1.75 8.44
N GLU A 601 -32.40 2.19 7.91
CA GLU A 601 -33.65 1.43 7.94
C GLU A 601 -34.13 1.15 6.52
N LEU A 602 -34.49 -0.11 6.25
CA LEU A 602 -34.88 -0.57 4.92
C LEU A 602 -36.40 -0.60 4.78
N PHE A 603 -36.90 -0.04 3.69
CA PHE A 603 -38.30 -0.04 3.34
C PHE A 603 -38.52 -0.69 1.98
N LEU A 604 -39.63 -1.43 1.87
CA LEU A 604 -40.14 -2.02 0.64
C LEU A 604 -41.53 -1.44 0.37
N GLY A 605 -41.68 -0.83 -0.80
CA GLY A 605 -42.91 -0.21 -1.27
C GLY A 605 -43.44 -0.84 -2.55
N SER A 606 -44.74 -0.72 -2.80
CA SER A 606 -45.33 -1.03 -4.11
C SER A 606 -46.27 0.07 -4.56
N LEU A 607 -46.34 0.25 -5.88
CA LEU A 607 -47.23 1.17 -6.56
C LEU A 607 -48.10 0.41 -7.55
N ARG A 608 -49.43 0.50 -7.39
CA ARG A 608 -50.42 -0.05 -8.32
C ARG A 608 -51.19 1.06 -9.03
N LYS A 609 -51.50 0.86 -10.31
CA LYS A 609 -52.39 1.72 -11.09
C LYS A 609 -53.85 1.40 -10.77
N ASP A 610 -54.68 2.43 -10.55
CA ASP A 610 -56.14 2.28 -10.47
C ASP A 610 -56.79 2.50 -11.86
N ASN A 611 -57.93 1.87 -12.12
CA ASN A 611 -58.49 1.64 -13.47
C ASN A 611 -58.98 2.91 -14.19
N GLU A 612 -59.12 4.06 -13.52
CA GLU A 612 -59.68 5.28 -14.16
C GLU A 612 -58.94 6.59 -13.87
N ARG A 613 -58.02 6.65 -12.89
CA ARG A 613 -57.13 7.78 -12.61
C ARG A 613 -55.82 7.30 -12.00
N VAL A 614 -54.70 7.97 -12.30
CA VAL A 614 -53.40 7.75 -11.63
C VAL A 614 -53.49 8.29 -10.20
N VAL A 615 -54.22 7.62 -9.32
CA VAL A 615 -54.11 7.82 -7.88
C VAL A 615 -53.16 6.74 -7.37
N PRO A 616 -51.87 7.04 -7.19
CA PRO A 616 -50.91 6.06 -6.72
C PRO A 616 -51.30 5.56 -5.32
N LYS A 617 -51.74 4.30 -5.19
CA LYS A 617 -51.83 3.64 -3.88
C LYS A 617 -50.47 3.07 -3.54
N VAL A 618 -49.80 3.69 -2.56
CA VAL A 618 -48.50 3.23 -2.04
C VAL A 618 -48.74 2.30 -0.85
N GLU A 619 -48.24 1.07 -0.93
CA GLU A 619 -48.17 0.14 0.21
C GLU A 619 -46.71 0.06 0.67
N LEU A 620 -46.43 0.34 1.95
CA LEU A 620 -45.09 0.45 2.50
C LEU A 620 -44.88 -0.53 3.67
N HIS A 621 -43.73 -1.21 3.68
CA HIS A 621 -43.32 -2.12 4.74
C HIS A 621 -41.87 -1.87 5.16
N GLN A 622 -41.65 -1.68 6.47
CA GLN A 622 -40.32 -1.65 7.06
C GLN A 622 -39.78 -3.08 7.21
N ILE A 623 -38.51 -3.30 6.85
CA ILE A 623 -37.82 -4.59 6.94
C ILE A 623 -36.85 -4.56 8.13
N PHE A 624 -37.09 -5.44 9.11
CA PHE A 624 -36.21 -5.59 10.26
C PHE A 624 -35.10 -6.60 9.96
N LEU A 625 -33.84 -6.16 10.03
CA LEU A 625 -32.66 -6.95 9.66
C LEU A 625 -32.03 -7.72 10.85
N GLN A 626 -32.81 -8.05 11.88
CA GLN A 626 -32.31 -8.78 13.05
C GLN A 626 -31.91 -10.21 12.68
N SER A 627 -30.82 -10.72 13.27
CA SER A 627 -30.40 -12.11 13.08
C SER A 627 -31.35 -13.08 13.80
N GLU A 628 -31.55 -14.27 13.24
CA GLU A 628 -32.32 -15.37 13.88
C GLU A 628 -31.82 -15.73 15.29
N THR A 629 -30.58 -15.37 15.63
CA THR A 629 -30.02 -15.56 16.98
C THR A 629 -30.68 -14.66 18.04
N VAL A 630 -31.27 -13.54 17.64
CA VAL A 630 -31.97 -12.61 18.54
C VAL A 630 -33.44 -13.03 18.73
N LEU A 631 -34.07 -13.67 17.75
CA LEU A 631 -35.49 -14.06 17.79
C LEU A 631 -35.86 -15.06 18.90
N LYS A 632 -34.90 -15.81 19.45
CA LYS A 632 -35.17 -16.64 20.65
C LYS A 632 -35.22 -15.86 21.96
N ASN A 633 -34.70 -14.62 21.99
CA ASN A 633 -34.68 -13.77 23.17
C ASN A 633 -35.51 -12.46 23.03
N THR A 634 -36.05 -12.14 21.84
CA THR A 634 -36.85 -10.90 21.62
C THR A 634 -38.36 -11.06 21.72
N ALA A 635 -38.88 -12.24 22.03
CA ALA A 635 -40.31 -12.39 22.35
C ALA A 635 -40.74 -11.62 23.62
N SER A 636 -39.82 -10.97 24.33
CA SER A 636 -40.11 -10.12 25.50
C SER A 636 -39.57 -8.69 25.42
N VAL A 637 -39.05 -8.20 24.28
CA VAL A 637 -38.38 -6.88 24.20
C VAL A 637 -39.00 -5.99 23.10
N LEU A 638 -40.33 -5.94 23.05
CA LEU A 638 -41.08 -4.93 22.30
C LEU A 638 -41.91 -4.09 23.28
N HIS A 639 -41.23 -3.47 24.23
CA HIS A 639 -41.61 -2.28 25.01
C HIS A 639 -40.63 -2.11 26.19
N ASP A 640 -39.33 -2.16 25.91
CA ASP A 640 -38.35 -2.08 26.99
C ASP A 640 -37.33 -0.97 26.74
N ASP A 641 -37.50 0.11 27.50
CA ASP A 641 -36.52 1.16 27.74
C ASP A 641 -35.26 0.65 28.49
N SER A 642 -35.10 -0.67 28.67
CA SER A 642 -33.98 -1.30 29.39
C SER A 642 -32.93 -1.99 28.48
N LEU A 643 -32.44 -1.28 27.46
CA LEU A 643 -31.11 -1.61 26.93
C LEU A 643 -30.06 -1.41 28.04
N LYS A 644 -29.24 -2.45 28.30
CA LYS A 644 -28.26 -2.48 29.39
C LYS A 644 -27.38 -1.23 29.42
N THR A 645 -27.71 -0.31 30.31
CA THR A 645 -26.89 0.86 30.65
C THR A 645 -25.70 0.40 31.48
N SER A 646 -24.51 0.33 30.89
CA SER A 646 -23.28 0.32 31.69
C SER A 646 -22.97 1.75 32.09
N THR A 647 -23.18 2.07 33.36
CA THR A 647 -22.93 3.39 33.94
C THR A 647 -21.42 3.67 34.00
N LEU A 648 -20.84 4.16 32.90
CA LEU A 648 -19.64 4.99 32.99
C LEU A 648 -20.12 6.35 33.52
N ALA A 649 -19.57 6.77 34.67
CA ALA A 649 -20.06 7.88 35.49
C ALA A 649 -20.64 9.05 34.66
N ASN A 650 -21.95 9.28 34.84
CA ASN A 650 -22.78 10.37 34.26
C ASN A 650 -23.17 10.32 32.77
N PHE A 651 -22.96 9.22 32.04
CA PHE A 651 -23.47 9.10 30.66
C PHE A 651 -24.41 7.91 30.49
N SER A 652 -25.61 8.17 29.94
CA SER A 652 -26.45 7.11 29.37
C SER A 652 -25.89 6.70 28.00
N LEU A 653 -24.84 5.88 28.01
CA LEU A 653 -24.28 5.33 26.79
C LEU A 653 -25.26 4.29 26.22
N ARG A 654 -25.86 4.58 25.06
CA ARG A 654 -26.74 3.66 24.34
C ARG A 654 -25.90 2.92 23.30
N GLU A 655 -25.72 1.61 23.47
CA GLU A 655 -25.24 0.75 22.39
C GLU A 655 -26.37 0.66 21.35
N VAL A 656 -26.12 1.14 20.14
CA VAL A 656 -27.13 1.14 19.06
C VAL A 656 -26.87 -0.09 18.19
N ASN A 657 -27.93 -0.83 17.86
CA ASN A 657 -27.83 -1.92 16.89
C ASN A 657 -27.70 -1.33 15.49
N VAL A 658 -26.50 -0.85 15.14
CA VAL A 658 -26.31 -0.10 13.91
C VAL A 658 -26.12 -1.05 12.73
N SER A 659 -26.90 -0.79 11.68
CA SER A 659 -26.72 -1.40 10.37
C SER A 659 -26.58 -0.30 9.35
N VAL A 660 -25.55 -0.37 8.52
CA VAL A 660 -25.42 0.49 7.34
C VAL A 660 -25.78 -0.35 6.12
N ILE A 661 -26.69 0.16 5.29
CA ILE A 661 -27.23 -0.54 4.12
C ILE A 661 -26.78 0.21 2.88
N ARG A 662 -26.21 -0.51 1.92
CA ARG A 662 -25.77 0.05 0.64
C ARG A 662 -26.13 -0.85 -0.53
N ARG A 663 -26.12 -0.29 -1.73
CA ARG A 663 -26.23 -1.02 -3.01
C ARG A 663 -27.51 -1.84 -3.14
N LEU A 664 -28.68 -1.20 -3.01
CA LEU A 664 -29.94 -1.90 -3.27
C LEU A 664 -30.03 -2.34 -4.74
N ARG A 665 -30.41 -3.61 -4.96
CA ARG A 665 -30.68 -4.20 -6.28
C ARG A 665 -31.96 -5.00 -6.22
N LEU A 666 -32.92 -4.66 -7.06
CA LEU A 666 -34.25 -5.25 -7.04
C LEU A 666 -34.51 -5.97 -8.35
N ASN A 667 -34.88 -7.24 -8.25
CA ASN A 667 -35.35 -8.04 -9.37
C ASN A 667 -36.69 -8.66 -8.97
N ALA A 668 -37.76 -8.01 -9.42
CA ALA A 668 -39.11 -8.40 -9.04
C ALA A 668 -39.61 -9.63 -9.82
N SER A 669 -39.01 -10.00 -10.96
CA SER A 669 -39.27 -11.32 -11.53
C SER A 669 -38.73 -12.39 -10.59
N LEU A 670 -37.48 -12.33 -10.18
CA LEU A 670 -36.96 -13.31 -9.22
C LEU A 670 -37.54 -13.19 -7.80
N GLY A 671 -38.34 -12.15 -7.52
CA GLY A 671 -38.89 -11.89 -6.18
C GLY A 671 -37.82 -11.48 -5.17
N LEU A 672 -36.68 -10.95 -5.62
CA LEU A 672 -35.48 -10.73 -4.80
C LEU A 672 -35.07 -9.26 -4.74
N LEU A 673 -34.81 -8.78 -3.53
CA LEU A 673 -34.07 -7.56 -3.23
C LEU A 673 -32.71 -7.96 -2.64
N ALA A 674 -31.60 -7.61 -3.27
CA ALA A 674 -30.25 -7.81 -2.76
C ALA A 674 -29.64 -6.49 -2.28
N PHE A 675 -28.79 -6.54 -1.25
CA PHE A 675 -28.08 -5.39 -0.71
C PHE A 675 -26.86 -5.79 0.10
N SER A 676 -25.96 -4.84 0.31
CA SER A 676 -24.84 -4.98 1.24
C SER A 676 -25.20 -4.40 2.59
N ARG A 677 -24.91 -5.13 3.67
CA ARG A 677 -25.07 -4.68 5.05
C ARG A 677 -23.73 -4.69 5.76
N TYR A 678 -23.44 -3.59 6.45
CA TYR A 678 -22.25 -3.40 7.26
C TYR A 678 -22.62 -3.16 8.71
N SER A 679 -21.67 -3.42 9.60
CA SER A 679 -21.72 -3.06 11.02
C SER A 679 -20.29 -2.84 11.51
N PRO A 680 -20.07 -2.23 12.68
CA PRO A 680 -18.74 -2.04 13.26
C PRO A 680 -17.94 -3.33 13.46
N ILE A 681 -18.64 -4.47 13.55
CA ILE A 681 -18.11 -5.79 13.87
C ILE A 681 -18.23 -6.80 12.69
N SER A 682 -18.63 -6.33 11.50
CA SER A 682 -18.66 -7.16 10.29
C SER A 682 -18.22 -6.34 9.07
N PRO A 683 -17.19 -6.80 8.31
CA PRO A 683 -16.62 -6.06 7.18
C PRO A 683 -17.62 -5.73 6.08
N GLY A 684 -18.74 -6.44 5.98
CA GLY A 684 -19.82 -6.16 5.04
C GLY A 684 -20.20 -7.42 4.28
N ASP A 685 -21.47 -7.76 4.31
CA ASP A 685 -21.98 -9.00 3.72
C ASP A 685 -23.17 -8.74 2.81
N ILE A 686 -23.39 -9.67 1.89
CA ILE A 686 -24.55 -9.66 1.00
C ILE A 686 -25.73 -10.26 1.76
N TYR A 687 -26.87 -9.56 1.67
CA TYR A 687 -28.15 -10.04 2.12
C TYR A 687 -29.16 -9.96 0.99
N THR A 688 -30.18 -10.82 1.06
CA THR A 688 -31.36 -10.72 0.22
C THR A 688 -32.62 -10.73 1.05
N VAL A 689 -33.65 -10.01 0.59
CA VAL A 689 -35.02 -10.11 1.05
C VAL A 689 -35.85 -10.70 -0.08
N HIS A 690 -36.61 -11.74 0.20
CA HIS A 690 -37.67 -12.16 -0.71
C HIS A 690 -38.86 -11.19 -0.57
N ILE A 691 -39.28 -10.55 -1.65
CA ILE A 691 -40.19 -9.38 -1.59
C ILE A 691 -41.59 -9.72 -1.05
N ASP A 692 -42.11 -10.92 -1.34
CA ASP A 692 -43.44 -11.33 -0.87
C ASP A 692 -43.43 -11.83 0.58
N THR A 693 -42.51 -12.76 0.89
CA THR A 693 -42.42 -13.41 2.22
C THR A 693 -41.68 -12.57 3.25
N LYS A 694 -40.92 -11.55 2.80
CA LYS A 694 -40.07 -10.68 3.63
C LYS A 694 -38.95 -11.43 4.36
N ILE A 695 -38.66 -12.66 3.95
CA ILE A 695 -37.60 -13.49 4.54
C ILE A 695 -36.24 -12.90 4.15
N VAL A 696 -35.43 -12.58 5.15
CA VAL A 696 -34.06 -12.11 5.00
C VAL A 696 -33.10 -13.31 4.99
N ARG A 697 -32.15 -13.35 4.06
CA ARG A 697 -31.07 -14.34 4.01
C ARG A 697 -29.72 -13.67 3.85
N ARG A 698 -28.72 -14.12 4.60
CA ARG A 698 -27.31 -13.72 4.43
C ARG A 698 -26.64 -14.65 3.43
N TRP A 699 -25.90 -14.10 2.48
CA TRP A 699 -25.25 -14.86 1.41
C TRP A 699 -23.76 -15.05 1.60
N THR A 700 -23.07 -14.03 2.09
CA THR A 700 -21.63 -14.08 2.30
C THR A 700 -21.29 -13.95 3.78
N PHE A 701 -20.09 -14.40 4.13
CA PHE A 701 -19.51 -14.29 5.45
C PHE A 701 -18.12 -13.67 5.30
N GLY A 702 -18.05 -12.35 5.23
CA GLY A 702 -16.83 -11.59 4.95
C GLY A 702 -15.68 -12.00 5.86
N GLU A 703 -14.53 -12.28 5.27
CA GLU A 703 -13.36 -12.76 5.99
C GLU A 703 -12.80 -11.68 6.91
N VAL A 704 -12.31 -12.10 8.07
CA VAL A 704 -11.70 -11.22 9.10
C VAL A 704 -10.26 -11.61 9.40
N GLY A 705 -9.60 -12.33 8.49
CA GLY A 705 -8.18 -12.67 8.60
C GLY A 705 -7.83 -13.54 9.81
N GLY A 706 -8.75 -14.42 10.25
CA GLY A 706 -8.56 -15.28 11.43
C GLY A 706 -8.82 -14.60 12.78
N LEU A 707 -9.21 -13.33 12.81
CA LEU A 707 -9.53 -12.61 14.04
C LEU A 707 -10.82 -13.12 14.70
N ASP A 708 -10.82 -13.18 16.04
CA ASP A 708 -12.02 -13.51 16.82
C ASP A 708 -13.01 -12.34 16.79
N ARG A 709 -14.14 -12.54 16.09
CA ARG A 709 -15.19 -11.55 15.93
C ARG A 709 -15.84 -11.11 17.25
N ASN A 710 -15.79 -11.95 18.28
CA ASN A 710 -16.35 -11.62 19.60
C ASN A 710 -15.54 -10.54 20.34
N ARG A 711 -14.29 -10.31 19.91
CA ARG A 711 -13.45 -9.24 20.46
C ARG A 711 -13.79 -7.87 19.88
N PHE A 712 -14.34 -7.80 18.66
CA PHE A 712 -14.60 -6.52 17.99
C PHE A 712 -15.50 -5.59 18.80
N ILE A 713 -15.25 -4.29 18.62
CA ILE A 713 -15.84 -3.22 19.42
C ILE A 713 -16.93 -2.49 18.62
N ASN A 714 -18.11 -2.33 19.23
CA ASN A 714 -19.15 -1.41 18.77
C ASN A 714 -18.92 -0.01 19.34
N PRO A 715 -19.31 1.06 18.62
CA PRO A 715 -19.28 2.42 19.12
C PRO A 715 -20.53 2.77 19.92
N TYR A 716 -20.41 3.87 20.66
CA TYR A 716 -21.52 4.62 21.22
C TYR A 716 -21.74 5.89 20.41
N LEU A 717 -22.99 6.30 20.18
CA LEU A 717 -23.27 7.64 19.66
C LEU A 717 -23.33 8.62 20.84
N VAL A 718 -22.41 9.58 20.87
CA VAL A 718 -22.39 10.67 21.85
C VAL A 718 -22.60 12.01 21.15
N GLU A 719 -22.96 13.03 21.92
CA GLU A 719 -23.07 14.41 21.44
C GLU A 719 -22.33 15.35 22.39
N PHE A 720 -21.74 16.41 21.84
CA PHE A 720 -21.12 17.47 22.61
C PHE A 720 -21.55 18.84 22.11
N ASP A 721 -21.56 19.83 22.99
CA ASP A 721 -21.83 21.23 22.64
C ASP A 721 -20.61 21.84 21.95
N SER A 722 -20.81 22.45 20.80
CA SER A 722 -19.81 23.27 20.13
C SER A 722 -19.78 24.71 20.66
N PHE A 723 -18.86 25.52 20.15
CA PHE A 723 -18.60 26.90 20.55
C PHE A 723 -19.82 27.83 20.46
N ASP A 724 -20.82 27.48 19.67
CA ASP A 724 -22.08 28.21 19.44
C ASP A 724 -23.31 27.47 19.99
N GLY A 725 -23.12 26.41 20.77
CA GLY A 725 -24.19 25.58 21.32
C GLY A 725 -24.79 24.56 20.34
N LEU A 726 -24.25 24.45 19.11
CA LEU A 726 -24.62 23.37 18.20
C LEU A 726 -24.20 22.02 18.78
N LYS A 727 -25.11 21.04 18.78
CA LYS A 727 -24.81 19.66 19.19
C LYS A 727 -24.10 18.94 18.05
N ILE A 728 -22.87 18.49 18.29
CA ILE A 728 -22.06 17.74 17.32
C ILE A 728 -22.13 16.24 17.66
N PRO A 729 -22.66 15.40 16.76
CA PRO A 729 -22.68 13.95 16.92
C PRO A 729 -21.29 13.35 16.75
N CYS A 730 -20.97 12.33 17.54
CA CYS A 730 -19.68 11.64 17.45
C CYS A 730 -19.81 10.16 17.80
N TRP A 731 -19.22 9.30 16.98
CA TRP A 731 -19.06 7.89 17.34
C TRP A 731 -17.86 7.74 18.27
N LEU A 732 -18.09 7.21 19.46
CA LEU A 732 -17.07 6.92 20.46
C LEU A 732 -16.83 5.41 20.52
N TYR A 733 -15.63 4.98 20.16
CA TYR A 733 -15.17 3.61 20.34
C TYR A 733 -14.25 3.54 21.55
N LEU A 734 -14.56 2.65 22.48
CA LEU A 734 -13.77 2.44 23.69
C LEU A 734 -13.07 1.07 23.65
N PRO A 735 -11.76 1.02 23.87
CA PRO A 735 -11.03 -0.23 23.88
C PRO A 735 -11.41 -1.05 25.13
N LYS A 736 -11.34 -2.38 25.03
CA LYS A 736 -11.40 -3.27 26.18
C LYS A 736 -9.99 -3.39 26.77
N SER A 737 -9.63 -2.47 27.66
CA SER A 737 -8.31 -2.39 28.29
C SER A 737 -8.45 -2.10 29.79
N ASP A 738 -7.51 -2.61 30.59
CA ASP A 738 -7.41 -2.33 32.03
C ASP A 738 -6.91 -0.89 32.32
N SER A 739 -6.53 -0.13 31.29
CA SER A 739 -6.13 1.27 31.46
C SER A 739 -7.28 2.09 32.02
N LYS A 740 -6.98 2.96 32.99
CA LYS A 740 -7.95 3.90 33.56
C LYS A 740 -8.17 5.13 32.67
N ARG A 741 -7.21 5.46 31.80
CA ARG A 741 -7.29 6.58 30.85
C ARG A 741 -6.76 6.14 29.49
N PHE A 742 -7.61 6.21 28.47
CA PHE A 742 -7.26 5.77 27.12
C PHE A 742 -6.66 6.93 26.32
N PRO A 743 -5.49 6.75 25.68
CA PRO A 743 -5.04 7.67 24.64
C PRO A 743 -6.11 7.79 23.55
N VAL A 744 -6.20 8.96 22.94
CA VAL A 744 -7.30 9.30 22.03
C VAL A 744 -6.79 9.49 20.62
N LEU A 745 -7.49 8.88 19.66
CA LEU A 745 -7.44 9.26 18.26
C LEU A 745 -8.74 9.97 17.88
N ILE A 746 -8.65 11.19 17.35
CA ILE A 746 -9.78 11.85 16.68
C ILE A 746 -9.64 11.56 15.18
N HIS A 747 -10.58 10.82 14.62
CA HIS A 747 -10.67 10.55 13.19
C HIS A 747 -11.64 11.54 12.54
N ILE A 748 -11.18 12.33 11.57
CA ILE A 748 -11.99 13.34 10.89
C ILE A 748 -12.24 12.87 9.45
N HIS A 749 -13.50 12.61 9.12
CA HIS A 749 -13.87 12.12 7.79
C HIS A 749 -13.56 13.14 6.68
N GLY A 750 -13.27 12.63 5.48
CA GLY A 750 -13.23 13.44 4.26
C GLY A 750 -14.63 13.88 3.83
N GLY A 751 -14.74 14.81 2.89
CA GLY A 751 -16.03 15.44 2.56
C GLY A 751 -15.82 16.88 2.08
N PRO A 752 -16.51 17.87 2.67
CA PRO A 752 -17.27 17.81 3.92
C PRO A 752 -18.61 17.06 3.82
N GLU A 753 -19.22 16.98 2.64
CA GLU A 753 -20.54 16.40 2.34
C GLU A 753 -20.55 14.85 2.42
N GLN A 754 -20.08 14.32 3.54
CA GLN A 754 -19.95 12.90 3.87
C GLN A 754 -20.25 12.72 5.35
N GLN A 755 -20.26 11.47 5.80
CA GLN A 755 -20.58 11.12 7.18
C GLN A 755 -19.62 10.06 7.71
N SER A 756 -19.18 10.23 8.95
CA SER A 756 -18.62 9.15 9.77
C SER A 756 -19.72 8.14 10.09
N LEU A 757 -19.60 6.95 9.48
CA LEU A 757 -20.53 5.85 9.62
C LEU A 757 -19.93 4.74 10.51
N PRO A 758 -20.74 4.09 11.35
CA PRO A 758 -20.28 3.00 12.22
C PRO A 758 -20.18 1.69 11.41
N VAL A 759 -19.16 1.62 10.56
CA VAL A 759 -18.81 0.44 9.76
C VAL A 759 -17.53 -0.19 10.28
N PHE A 760 -17.28 -1.45 9.90
CA PHE A 760 -16.06 -2.15 10.26
C PHE A 760 -14.86 -1.50 9.56
N THR A 761 -13.98 -0.88 10.35
CA THR A 761 -12.73 -0.30 9.89
C THR A 761 -11.57 -1.12 10.45
N PRO A 762 -10.75 -1.80 9.62
CA PRO A 762 -9.65 -2.63 10.09
C PRO A 762 -8.67 -1.88 10.99
N LEU A 763 -8.34 -0.63 10.61
CA LEU A 763 -7.47 0.25 11.40
C LEU A 763 -8.06 0.53 12.78
N PHE A 764 -9.36 0.82 12.88
CA PHE A 764 -10.00 1.09 14.17
C PHE A 764 -9.95 -0.14 15.07
N GLN A 765 -10.32 -1.31 14.56
CA GLN A 765 -10.28 -2.55 15.34
C GLN A 765 -8.85 -2.89 15.79
N TYR A 766 -7.85 -2.67 14.94
CA TYR A 766 -6.45 -2.83 15.33
C TYR A 766 -6.05 -1.87 16.47
N LEU A 767 -6.33 -0.58 16.33
CA LEU A 767 -6.00 0.43 17.34
C LEU A 767 -6.72 0.19 18.68
N LEU A 768 -7.98 -0.26 18.63
CA LEU A 768 -8.78 -0.57 19.81
C LEU A 768 -8.28 -1.85 20.51
N LEU A 769 -8.00 -2.91 19.75
CA LEU A 769 -7.70 -4.23 20.30
C LEU A 769 -6.22 -4.42 20.68
N GLU A 770 -5.31 -3.89 19.87
CA GLU A 770 -3.87 -4.16 20.00
C GLU A 770 -3.09 -2.97 20.54
N LYS A 771 -3.65 -1.75 20.44
CA LYS A 771 -3.00 -0.52 20.97
C LYS A 771 -3.76 0.14 22.12
N GLY A 772 -5.01 -0.22 22.36
CA GLY A 772 -5.81 0.31 23.47
C GLY A 772 -6.12 1.81 23.34
N LEU A 773 -6.27 2.33 22.11
CA LEU A 773 -6.67 3.71 21.86
C LEU A 773 -8.20 3.83 21.85
N ALA A 774 -8.73 4.86 22.49
CA ALA A 774 -10.10 5.31 22.25
C ALA A 774 -10.16 6.09 20.93
N ILE A 775 -11.23 5.90 20.17
CA ILE A 775 -11.43 6.58 18.89
C ILE A 775 -12.68 7.44 18.98
N LEU A 776 -12.54 8.71 18.63
CA LEU A 776 -13.66 9.63 18.42
C LEU A 776 -13.74 9.95 16.94
N ASP A 777 -14.90 9.68 16.35
CA ASP A 777 -15.17 9.86 14.92
C ASP A 777 -16.36 10.84 14.78
N PRO A 778 -16.10 12.16 14.95
CA PRO A 778 -17.14 13.20 14.92
C PRO A 778 -17.71 13.43 13.53
N ASN A 779 -19.02 13.65 13.48
CA ASN A 779 -19.71 14.26 12.36
C ASN A 779 -19.78 15.77 12.58
N VAL A 780 -18.69 16.48 12.30
CA VAL A 780 -18.58 17.94 12.44
C VAL A 780 -19.65 18.67 11.63
N ARG A 781 -19.90 19.95 11.92
CA ARG A 781 -20.82 20.73 11.07
C ARG A 781 -20.35 20.66 9.61
N GLY A 782 -21.26 20.50 8.65
CA GLY A 782 -20.91 20.16 7.27
C GLY A 782 -21.15 18.69 6.89
N SER A 783 -21.20 17.76 7.86
CA SER A 783 -21.47 16.34 7.57
C SER A 783 -22.86 16.08 7.01
N SER A 784 -22.99 15.07 6.15
CA SER A 784 -24.29 14.56 5.66
C SER A 784 -25.01 13.67 6.70
N GLY A 785 -26.27 13.32 6.42
CA GLY A 785 -27.11 12.47 7.28
C GLY A 785 -27.74 13.17 8.48
N TYR A 786 -27.68 14.51 8.51
CA TYR A 786 -28.27 15.38 9.52
C TYR A 786 -29.13 16.51 8.90
N GLY A 787 -29.49 16.38 7.62
CA GLY A 787 -30.25 17.37 6.85
C GLY A 787 -29.38 18.44 6.20
N LYS A 788 -29.88 19.05 5.13
CA LYS A 788 -29.18 20.04 4.32
C LYS A 788 -28.76 21.27 5.12
N ARG A 789 -29.57 21.68 6.12
CA ARG A 789 -29.23 22.80 6.99
C ARG A 789 -27.97 22.54 7.82
N TYR A 790 -27.75 21.30 8.27
CA TYR A 790 -26.53 20.94 9.00
C TYR A 790 -25.33 20.81 8.05
N MET A 791 -25.56 20.25 6.86
CA MET A 791 -24.56 20.10 5.81
C MET A 791 -24.05 21.45 5.28
N SER A 792 -24.90 22.49 5.23
CA SER A 792 -24.51 23.83 4.74
C SER A 792 -23.75 24.69 5.78
N LEU A 793 -23.45 24.15 6.97
CA LEU A 793 -22.90 24.94 8.08
C LEU A 793 -21.40 25.25 7.94
N ASP A 794 -20.71 24.65 6.97
CA ASP A 794 -19.31 24.94 6.70
C ASP A 794 -19.08 25.64 5.36
N ASP A 795 -20.15 26.07 4.68
CA ASP A 795 -20.02 26.67 3.36
C ASP A 795 -19.34 28.04 3.35
N GLN A 796 -18.50 28.22 2.33
CA GLN A 796 -17.86 29.49 1.98
C GLN A 796 -17.16 30.14 3.19
N TYR A 797 -17.63 31.31 3.63
CA TYR A 797 -17.03 32.04 4.76
C TYR A 797 -17.12 31.29 6.11
N ARG A 798 -17.89 30.19 6.21
CA ARG A 798 -17.99 29.33 7.39
C ARG A 798 -17.02 28.15 7.37
N ARG A 799 -16.17 28.02 6.34
CA ARG A 799 -15.26 26.89 6.12
C ARG A 799 -14.30 26.60 7.27
N LYS A 800 -14.06 27.57 8.15
CA LYS A 800 -13.22 27.41 9.35
C LYS A 800 -14.01 26.99 10.60
N ASP A 801 -15.33 27.09 10.60
CA ASP A 801 -16.16 26.79 11.78
C ASP A 801 -16.09 25.33 12.23
N PRO A 802 -16.02 24.30 11.34
CA PRO A 802 -15.82 22.92 11.77
C PRO A 802 -14.53 22.72 12.59
N VAL A 803 -13.48 23.50 12.35
CA VAL A 803 -12.24 23.45 13.16
C VAL A 803 -12.52 23.81 14.62
N LYS A 804 -13.49 24.71 14.87
CA LYS A 804 -13.92 25.06 16.23
C LYS A 804 -14.76 23.95 16.88
N ASP A 805 -15.43 23.10 16.09
CA ASP A 805 -16.06 21.89 16.62
C ASP A 805 -15.00 20.95 17.22
N ILE A 806 -13.83 20.82 16.57
CA ILE A 806 -12.70 20.05 17.12
C ILE A 806 -12.18 20.67 18.42
N GLY A 807 -12.07 21.99 18.50
CA GLY A 807 -11.71 22.68 19.76
C GLY A 807 -12.67 22.32 20.90
N SER A 808 -13.97 22.31 20.62
CA SER A 808 -15.02 21.95 21.58
C SER A 808 -14.98 20.44 21.93
N LEU A 809 -14.63 19.58 20.97
CA LEU A 809 -14.41 18.16 21.21
C LEU A 809 -13.23 17.92 22.16
N LEU A 810 -12.13 18.66 22.01
CA LEU A 810 -11.00 18.58 22.93
C LEU A 810 -11.41 18.99 24.35
N ASP A 811 -12.28 20.00 24.50
CA ASP A 811 -12.82 20.42 25.80
C ASP A 811 -13.73 19.35 26.39
N TRP A 812 -14.53 18.69 25.55
CA TRP A 812 -15.35 17.56 25.96
C TRP A 812 -14.50 16.38 26.41
N ILE A 813 -13.44 16.02 25.67
CA ILE A 813 -12.47 14.97 26.02
C ILE A 813 -11.85 15.25 27.38
N ALA A 814 -11.45 16.49 27.66
CA ALA A 814 -10.83 16.87 28.93
C ALA A 814 -11.76 16.69 30.14
N LYS A 815 -13.09 16.66 29.94
CA LYS A 815 -14.08 16.42 30.98
C LYS A 815 -14.36 14.92 31.19
N GLN A 816 -13.89 14.04 30.32
CA GLN A 816 -14.11 12.60 30.43
C GLN A 816 -12.98 11.97 31.26
N PRO A 817 -13.27 11.40 32.44
CA PRO A 817 -12.22 10.88 33.33
C PRO A 817 -11.51 9.64 32.75
N PHE A 818 -12.13 8.94 31.81
CA PHE A 818 -11.59 7.75 31.16
C PHE A 818 -10.81 8.05 29.85
N LEU A 819 -10.81 9.30 29.38
CA LEU A 819 -10.02 9.72 28.22
C LEU A 819 -8.75 10.45 28.69
N ASP A 820 -7.64 10.16 28.03
CA ASP A 820 -6.37 10.81 28.28
C ASP A 820 -6.23 12.07 27.42
N ASN A 821 -6.47 13.23 28.04
CA ASN A 821 -6.43 14.52 27.38
C ASN A 821 -5.00 15.04 27.13
N GLU A 822 -3.96 14.35 27.59
CA GLU A 822 -2.56 14.69 27.32
C GLU A 822 -1.96 13.89 26.16
N ARG A 823 -2.66 12.81 25.73
CA ARG A 823 -2.25 11.89 24.66
C ARG A 823 -3.33 11.80 23.59
N ILE A 824 -3.46 12.88 22.82
CA ILE A 824 -4.42 12.99 21.72
C ILE A 824 -3.67 13.04 20.38
N ALA A 825 -4.08 12.22 19.42
CA ALA A 825 -3.68 12.31 18.02
C ALA A 825 -4.89 12.65 17.14
N VAL A 826 -4.64 13.25 15.97
CA VAL A 826 -5.67 13.52 14.96
C VAL A 826 -5.30 12.84 13.64
N LEU A 827 -6.29 12.27 12.96
CA LEU A 827 -6.12 11.64 11.66
C LEU A 827 -7.30 11.99 10.76
N GLY A 828 -7.04 12.27 9.49
CA GLY A 828 -8.09 12.58 8.53
C GLY A 828 -7.53 12.62 7.12
N GLY A 829 -8.42 12.54 6.13
CA GLY A 829 -8.01 12.66 4.74
C GLY A 829 -8.93 13.47 3.87
N SER A 830 -8.42 13.95 2.74
CA SER A 830 -9.13 14.90 1.87
C SER A 830 -9.49 16.18 2.63
N TYR A 831 -10.77 16.57 2.69
CA TYR A 831 -11.24 17.62 3.59
C TYR A 831 -10.87 17.36 5.07
N GLY A 832 -10.88 16.10 5.51
CA GLY A 832 -10.43 15.70 6.84
C GLY A 832 -8.93 15.95 7.05
N GLY A 833 -8.12 15.93 5.98
CA GLY A 833 -6.71 16.31 6.00
C GLY A 833 -6.51 17.81 6.21
N PHE A 834 -7.31 18.63 5.51
CA PHE A 834 -7.41 20.08 5.81
C PHE A 834 -7.76 20.31 7.29
N MET A 835 -8.77 19.60 7.79
CA MET A 835 -9.20 19.68 9.18
C MET A 835 -8.12 19.27 10.17
N VAL A 836 -7.33 18.24 9.87
CA VAL A 836 -6.15 17.84 10.66
C VAL A 836 -5.14 18.98 10.72
N LEU A 837 -4.73 19.51 9.57
CA LEU A 837 -3.73 20.59 9.49
C LEU A 837 -4.22 21.86 10.21
N SER A 838 -5.47 22.27 9.99
CA SER A 838 -6.06 23.41 10.71
C SER A 838 -6.20 23.16 12.21
N SER A 839 -6.53 21.94 12.64
CA SER A 839 -6.66 21.62 14.07
C SER A 839 -5.32 21.70 14.79
N ILE A 840 -4.21 21.25 14.19
CA ILE A 840 -2.89 21.36 14.82
C ILE A 840 -2.33 22.79 14.80
N ILE A 841 -2.74 23.62 13.84
CA ILE A 841 -2.41 25.06 13.84
C ILE A 841 -3.09 25.78 15.01
N GLU A 842 -4.37 25.49 15.27
CA GLU A 842 -5.15 26.19 16.30
C GLU A 842 -5.01 25.57 17.70
N TYR A 843 -4.85 24.26 17.80
CA TYR A 843 -4.87 23.51 19.07
C TYR A 843 -3.67 22.58 19.26
N GLY A 844 -2.55 22.84 18.57
CA GLY A 844 -1.35 21.99 18.62
C GLY A 844 -0.77 21.78 20.03
N ASN A 845 -1.06 22.68 20.98
CA ASN A 845 -0.65 22.50 22.38
C ASN A 845 -1.40 21.37 23.12
N ARG A 846 -2.50 20.88 22.54
CA ARG A 846 -3.34 19.80 23.08
C ARG A 846 -3.26 18.51 22.26
N ILE A 847 -2.52 18.54 21.15
CA ILE A 847 -2.40 17.44 20.19
C ILE A 847 -0.94 17.00 20.13
N ARG A 848 -0.69 15.69 20.15
CA ARG A 848 0.65 15.10 20.21
C ARG A 848 1.15 14.54 18.88
N ALA A 849 0.25 14.18 17.98
CA ALA A 849 0.59 13.67 16.65
C ALA A 849 -0.54 13.97 15.65
N ALA A 850 -0.19 14.10 14.38
CA ALA A 850 -1.12 14.34 13.29
C ALA A 850 -0.84 13.46 12.08
N ILE A 851 -1.90 12.97 11.44
CA ILE A 851 -1.83 12.18 10.21
C ILE A 851 -2.76 12.81 9.17
N ASP A 852 -2.17 13.36 8.12
CA ASP A 852 -2.85 13.97 6.98
C ASP A 852 -2.74 13.05 5.75
N MET A 853 -3.88 12.57 5.24
CA MET A 853 -3.93 11.75 4.02
C MET A 853 -4.61 12.52 2.88
N VAL A 854 -3.91 12.78 1.77
CA VAL A 854 -4.43 13.48 0.59
C VAL A 854 -5.16 14.79 0.94
N GLY A 855 -4.65 15.54 1.92
CA GLY A 855 -5.27 16.74 2.47
C GLY A 855 -5.08 18.01 1.65
N ILE A 856 -6.04 18.93 1.78
CA ILE A 856 -5.96 20.26 1.19
C ILE A 856 -5.13 21.16 2.12
N SER A 857 -3.97 21.61 1.66
CA SER A 857 -3.11 22.52 2.43
C SER A 857 -3.31 23.98 2.04
N ASN A 858 -3.80 24.25 0.83
CA ASN A 858 -4.19 25.58 0.39
C ASN A 858 -5.40 25.54 -0.56
N PHE A 859 -6.51 26.16 -0.15
CA PHE A 859 -7.76 26.14 -0.92
C PHE A 859 -7.64 26.77 -2.30
N VAL A 860 -6.78 27.77 -2.46
CA VAL A 860 -6.61 28.46 -3.75
C VAL A 860 -5.85 27.57 -4.73
N SER A 861 -4.67 27.06 -4.36
CA SER A 861 -3.92 26.15 -5.23
C SER A 861 -4.69 24.85 -5.48
N TYR A 862 -5.43 24.36 -4.49
CA TYR A 862 -6.35 23.24 -4.65
C TYR A 862 -7.44 23.51 -5.71
N LEU A 863 -8.15 24.64 -5.63
CA LEU A 863 -9.22 24.96 -6.60
C LEU A 863 -8.63 25.18 -8.00
N GLU A 864 -7.45 25.81 -8.11
CA GLU A 864 -6.76 26.00 -9.38
C GLU A 864 -6.23 24.66 -9.96
N GLY A 865 -5.80 23.72 -9.10
CA GLY A 865 -5.15 22.46 -9.46
C GLY A 865 -6.06 21.23 -9.56
N THR A 866 -7.23 21.21 -8.92
CA THR A 866 -8.17 20.07 -8.98
C THR A 866 -8.71 19.86 -10.39
N SER A 867 -9.15 18.63 -10.72
CA SER A 867 -9.65 18.30 -12.06
C SER A 867 -10.78 19.21 -12.53
N ALA A 868 -10.72 19.62 -13.80
CA ALA A 868 -11.63 20.63 -14.36
C ALA A 868 -13.12 20.27 -14.24
N TYR A 869 -13.47 18.99 -14.37
CA TYR A 869 -14.87 18.50 -14.34
C TYR A 869 -15.57 18.73 -13.00
N ARG A 870 -14.83 18.90 -11.89
CA ARG A 870 -15.40 19.08 -10.55
C ARG A 870 -15.18 20.46 -9.95
N ARG A 871 -14.23 21.22 -10.50
CA ARG A 871 -13.77 22.51 -9.94
C ARG A 871 -14.92 23.48 -9.67
N ASP A 872 -15.79 23.70 -10.66
CA ASP A 872 -16.89 24.66 -10.54
C ASP A 872 -17.91 24.24 -9.46
N SER A 873 -18.14 22.94 -9.26
CA SER A 873 -19.01 22.44 -8.18
C SER A 873 -18.42 22.68 -6.79
N ARG A 874 -17.08 22.59 -6.65
CA ARG A 874 -16.39 22.85 -5.38
C ARG A 874 -16.33 24.34 -5.06
N ARG A 875 -16.26 25.23 -6.06
CA ARG A 875 -16.34 26.69 -5.85
C ARG A 875 -17.65 27.13 -5.19
N LYS A 876 -18.77 26.45 -5.48
CA LYS A 876 -20.07 26.76 -4.87
C LYS A 876 -20.09 26.52 -3.37
N GLU A 877 -19.42 25.45 -2.95
CA GLU A 877 -19.36 24.94 -1.58
C GLU A 877 -18.23 25.61 -0.79
N TYR A 878 -17.00 25.57 -1.31
CA TYR A 878 -15.80 26.05 -0.60
C TYR A 878 -15.64 27.57 -0.68
N GLY A 879 -16.15 28.19 -1.75
CA GLY A 879 -15.89 29.57 -2.11
C GLY A 879 -15.16 29.68 -3.44
N ASP A 880 -15.50 30.70 -4.23
CA ASP A 880 -14.92 30.95 -5.54
C ASP A 880 -13.64 31.80 -5.43
N GLU A 881 -12.48 31.20 -5.69
CA GLU A 881 -11.17 31.84 -5.57
C GLU A 881 -10.89 32.90 -6.65
N ARG A 882 -11.81 33.07 -7.61
CA ARG A 882 -11.78 34.13 -8.63
C ARG A 882 -12.31 35.45 -8.09
N ASP A 883 -13.16 35.40 -7.07
CA ASP A 883 -13.58 36.60 -6.34
C ASP A 883 -12.43 37.06 -5.43
N PRO A 884 -11.97 38.32 -5.52
CA PRO A 884 -10.81 38.79 -4.75
C PRO A 884 -10.98 38.70 -3.22
N GLU A 885 -12.17 38.95 -2.69
CA GLU A 885 -12.42 38.91 -1.24
C GLU A 885 -12.54 37.47 -0.75
N MET A 886 -13.22 36.61 -1.50
CA MET A 886 -13.24 35.18 -1.21
C MET A 886 -11.84 34.58 -1.31
N ARG A 887 -11.06 34.91 -2.34
CA ARG A 887 -9.66 34.47 -2.47
C ARG A 887 -8.84 34.85 -1.25
N LYS A 888 -8.96 36.09 -0.78
CA LYS A 888 -8.27 36.57 0.43
C LYS A 888 -8.70 35.78 1.66
N PHE A 889 -10.00 35.50 1.79
CA PHE A 889 -10.51 34.65 2.88
C PHE A 889 -9.97 33.22 2.80
N LEU A 890 -10.04 32.56 1.64
CA LEU A 890 -9.53 31.21 1.42
C LEU A 890 -8.03 31.10 1.74
N LEU A 891 -7.23 32.09 1.33
CA LEU A 891 -5.83 32.17 1.73
C LEU A 891 -5.69 32.32 3.25
N SER A 892 -6.49 33.18 3.88
CA SER A 892 -6.41 33.40 5.33
C SER A 892 -6.73 32.18 6.19
N ILE A 893 -7.51 31.22 5.67
CA ILE A 893 -7.85 29.98 6.38
C ILE A 893 -7.00 28.78 5.95
N SER A 894 -6.22 28.90 4.87
CA SER A 894 -5.43 27.81 4.30
C SER A 894 -4.27 27.42 5.21
N PRO A 895 -4.13 26.13 5.60
CA PRO A 895 -3.07 25.68 6.52
C PRO A 895 -1.65 26.08 6.11
N LEU A 896 -1.34 26.04 4.81
CA LEU A 896 -0.01 26.38 4.29
C LEU A 896 0.44 27.79 4.70
N THR A 897 -0.48 28.75 4.74
CA THR A 897 -0.19 30.15 5.12
C THR A 897 0.14 30.33 6.61
N HIS A 898 -0.17 29.33 7.43
CA HIS A 898 0.06 29.30 8.87
C HIS A 898 0.99 28.15 9.29
N SER A 899 1.72 27.55 8.35
CA SER A 899 2.60 26.40 8.57
C SER A 899 3.66 26.62 9.67
N GLN A 900 4.08 27.86 9.90
CA GLN A 900 4.96 28.27 11.02
C GLN A 900 4.38 28.01 12.42
N ARG A 901 3.06 27.78 12.51
CA ARG A 901 2.37 27.43 13.76
C ARG A 901 2.24 25.92 13.95
N ILE A 902 2.65 25.11 12.97
CA ILE A 902 2.69 23.65 13.11
C ILE A 902 3.98 23.32 13.85
N PHE A 903 3.86 22.71 15.02
CA PHE A 903 4.97 22.19 15.84
C PHE A 903 4.72 20.75 16.32
N VAL A 904 3.59 20.16 15.91
CA VAL A 904 3.21 18.78 16.20
C VAL A 904 3.84 17.87 15.14
N PRO A 905 4.46 16.73 15.52
CA PRO A 905 4.93 15.74 14.55
C PRO A 905 3.83 15.32 13.58
N LEU A 906 4.15 15.32 12.29
CA LEU A 906 3.19 15.18 11.20
C LEU A 906 3.58 14.02 10.27
N PHE A 907 2.64 13.13 9.98
CA PHE A 907 2.75 12.19 8.86
C PHE A 907 1.83 12.62 7.74
N VAL A 908 2.37 12.82 6.54
CA VAL A 908 1.61 13.18 5.34
C VAL A 908 1.67 12.03 4.34
N ALA A 909 0.53 11.65 3.78
CA ALA A 909 0.45 10.60 2.77
C ALA A 909 -0.34 11.06 1.54
N ALA A 910 0.16 10.79 0.34
CA ALA A 910 -0.50 11.17 -0.92
C ALA A 910 -0.52 10.03 -1.94
N GLY A 911 -1.47 10.06 -2.87
CA GLY A 911 -1.40 9.30 -4.12
C GLY A 911 -0.92 10.20 -5.25
N GLN A 912 0.06 9.72 -6.03
CA GLN A 912 0.68 10.50 -7.11
C GLN A 912 -0.33 10.89 -8.20
N ASN A 913 -1.32 10.03 -8.45
CA ASN A 913 -2.29 10.19 -9.54
C ASN A 913 -3.62 10.79 -9.07
N ASP A 914 -3.66 11.41 -7.88
CA ASP A 914 -4.87 11.94 -7.28
C ASP A 914 -5.51 13.06 -8.15
N PRO A 915 -6.68 12.81 -8.77
CA PRO A 915 -7.33 13.79 -9.63
C PRO A 915 -8.14 14.82 -8.82
N ARG A 916 -8.32 14.57 -7.52
CA ARG A 916 -9.17 15.35 -6.61
C ARG A 916 -8.35 16.36 -5.84
N VAL A 917 -7.36 15.92 -5.07
CA VAL A 917 -6.43 16.77 -4.31
C VAL A 917 -5.02 16.48 -4.85
N PRO A 918 -4.48 17.32 -5.74
CA PRO A 918 -3.19 17.06 -6.36
C PRO A 918 -2.08 16.82 -5.32
N ALA A 919 -1.17 15.88 -5.57
CA ALA A 919 -0.07 15.56 -4.66
C ALA A 919 0.80 16.78 -4.27
N SER A 920 0.82 17.82 -5.12
CA SER A 920 1.47 19.10 -4.81
C SER A 920 0.97 19.76 -3.52
N GLU A 921 -0.28 19.51 -3.12
CA GLU A 921 -0.84 19.99 -1.85
C GLU A 921 -0.13 19.36 -0.65
N SER A 922 0.19 18.07 -0.73
CA SER A 922 0.96 17.37 0.30
C SER A 922 2.44 17.76 0.27
N GLU A 923 3.03 17.87 -0.93
CA GLU A 923 4.45 18.25 -1.07
C GLU A 923 4.74 19.65 -0.51
N GLN A 924 3.89 20.64 -0.80
CA GLN A 924 4.10 22.01 -0.31
C GLN A 924 4.01 22.12 1.22
N ILE A 925 3.10 21.38 1.86
CA ILE A 925 2.98 21.42 3.34
C ILE A 925 4.13 20.69 4.01
N VAL A 926 4.59 19.54 3.48
CA VAL A 926 5.77 18.83 3.97
C VAL A 926 7.00 19.74 3.92
N GLN A 927 7.24 20.39 2.79
CA GLN A 927 8.36 21.33 2.63
C GLN A 927 8.27 22.49 3.63
N ALA A 928 7.07 23.07 3.80
CA ALA A 928 6.87 24.20 4.71
C ALA A 928 7.06 23.82 6.18
N VAL A 929 6.56 22.65 6.61
CA VAL A 929 6.69 22.15 7.98
C VAL A 929 8.14 21.79 8.30
N ARG A 930 8.84 21.09 7.40
CA ARG A 930 10.26 20.74 7.59
C ARG A 930 11.16 21.97 7.67
N LYS A 931 10.86 23.02 6.89
CA LYS A 931 11.58 24.30 6.96
C LYS A 931 11.52 24.94 8.36
N ASN A 932 10.49 24.62 9.15
CA ASN A 932 10.35 25.08 10.54
C ASN A 932 11.08 24.18 11.55
N GLY A 933 11.81 23.16 11.09
CA GLY A 933 12.53 22.22 11.96
C GLY A 933 11.64 21.18 12.64
N VAL A 934 10.42 20.98 12.14
CA VAL A 934 9.44 20.04 12.69
C VAL A 934 9.57 18.69 11.99
N GLU A 935 9.51 17.62 12.78
CA GLU A 935 9.50 16.25 12.27
C GLU A 935 8.27 16.01 11.40
N CYS A 936 8.51 15.79 10.11
CA CYS A 936 7.47 15.55 9.13
C CYS A 936 7.85 14.37 8.25
N TRP A 937 7.08 13.29 8.36
CA TRP A 937 7.17 12.10 7.54
C TRP A 937 6.31 12.23 6.29
N TYR A 938 6.77 11.67 5.18
CA TYR A 938 6.04 11.73 3.93
C TYR A 938 6.00 10.39 3.21
N MET A 939 4.82 9.97 2.78
CA MET A 939 4.60 8.82 1.90
C MET A 939 3.90 9.26 0.63
N ILE A 940 4.41 8.86 -0.53
CA ILE A 940 3.67 8.98 -1.80
C ILE A 940 3.58 7.64 -2.52
N ALA A 941 2.36 7.23 -2.86
CA ALA A 941 2.08 6.04 -3.64
C ALA A 941 1.96 6.39 -5.12
N LYS A 942 2.92 5.94 -5.93
CA LYS A 942 3.05 6.25 -7.38
C LYS A 942 1.90 5.71 -8.23
N ASP A 943 1.19 4.70 -7.73
CA ASP A 943 0.18 3.93 -8.46
C ASP A 943 -1.21 4.00 -7.83
N GLU A 944 -1.44 5.03 -7.02
CA GLU A 944 -2.69 5.35 -6.33
C GLU A 944 -3.13 6.80 -6.63
N GLY A 945 -4.41 7.07 -6.39
CA GLY A 945 -5.02 8.40 -6.52
C GLY A 945 -5.51 8.93 -5.17
N HIS A 946 -6.80 9.24 -5.08
CA HIS A 946 -7.39 9.85 -3.87
C HIS A 946 -7.62 8.89 -2.69
N GLY A 947 -6.88 7.79 -2.63
CA GLY A 947 -6.98 6.76 -1.60
C GLY A 947 -6.20 5.51 -2.01
N TYR A 948 -6.01 4.59 -1.05
CA TYR A 948 -5.14 3.43 -1.21
C TYR A 948 -5.95 2.17 -1.52
N GLN A 949 -6.12 1.86 -2.80
CA GLN A 949 -6.91 0.71 -3.23
C GLN A 949 -6.12 -0.60 -3.15
N LYS A 950 -4.82 -0.58 -3.46
CA LYS A 950 -3.95 -1.75 -3.45
C LYS A 950 -3.55 -2.11 -2.03
N LYS A 951 -3.53 -3.41 -1.73
CA LYS A 951 -3.29 -3.89 -0.36
C LYS A 951 -1.90 -3.50 0.12
N SER A 952 -0.88 -3.61 -0.73
CA SER A 952 0.51 -3.29 -0.40
C SER A 952 0.71 -1.84 0.07
N ASN A 953 -0.17 -0.92 -0.35
CA ASN A 953 -0.06 0.51 -0.05
C ASN A 953 -0.87 0.93 1.21
N ARG A 954 -1.63 0.02 1.82
CA ARG A 954 -2.56 0.30 2.93
C ARG A 954 -1.92 0.18 4.31
#